data_AF-A0A0A8WUR9-F1
#
_entry.id   AF-A0A0A8WUR9-F1
#
_cell.length_a   1.000
_cell.length_b   1.000
_cell.length_c   1.000
_cell.angle_alpha   90.00
_cell.angle_beta   90.00
_cell.angle_gamma   90.00
#
_symmetry.space_group_name_H-M   'P 1'
#
loop_
_entity.id
_entity.type
_entity.pdbx_description
1 polymer ?
#
loop_
_entity_poly.entity_id
_entity_poly.type
_entity_poly.pdbx_seq_one_letter_code
_entity_poly.pdbx_strand_id
1 'polypeptide(L)'
;MNKSCIKSCLIAVVLAVLVPCLAYARPPHDTQTDCNTKCHQTHKTLGNSGYNNICLNCHRYGSSDPRYAQIYPYVVSDQSAQTGPSLGVLTPGSMKSSHNWENSDNNPRVGALPPTNPALLGPNPSDPSVANMFAGKLFCARCHSVHGATGYADSVAEPFLRVPNDQDQMCLDCHRPRNVPSQSYGSHPVNVNYSSIAKRKSAEYFYPPVNSNPANTTAEMKIIGGKVLCSTCHGVHHSDSNSRTLDNFSSVIFNRISSSTGYLLRTDLKGTNASDRNICTNCHKTTDDDANAKVKSHNGTLKKQNIQCADCHGAHVDEVQYDADAGNSNPNVFLIKRFMAYTSAISNGRNPKVIFQYTSLSQRNYNKDKFGVCLACHKTLPDTIEQHKSPTTAATCEQCHTHKAGFSANCTDCHGMPPRVDIEGGPYGYGKGYKNLAGAVDESLSPHQSHAGGTDANNYYMFSCNECHKGNTHGNGTFQDVFKSLNGTKAGMVPPGYTTSYNPATRTCSNVYCHSNGVPVNRAPDFKQITWGNNINSIITLPPEQRCNSCHEAVPTTNAHTKHLTNGLLNGCVNCHANTVSDNTTLRPEARLTGGTHINGYKDRRFSGTIGGQVLDGTECSNVYCHSNGRGTTPITAPVWSDPSTGACGTCHFASAGSSRDTYAHFAHLSSAYGPLDSKQSPESCNSCHAYPTAHVDGNINFPDNATCTTNCHKNSPLPNWREVPHVRLACESCHAGNLSVIDGKTASDKSLFVAGYGHKKFGKACSSCHNPDSKHFNIPVNGNTKRLIPELQGATNVQCQYCHNNVSQVPTARFRNVSTHFMPADYGKPTATMACTQCHDVHGTTNMFSIRTSISFINSTAQTITFNTISSNTSFVLPNGRGLCQVCHTQTKVYRAGVTGQTHNISTNCLKCHKHGGPDGAFAKSGGGCDGCHGYPPIPKSSIRMSKSDPLYASTYKTTYGFSGNFSSARYEDYSGGGGAHLNHVPDFARPDDGWSRCAVCHSGGVNSPSSHGMSGNLSTDLQTITVNIDAAAKFNNSLQIIYSGARLVTPPDNKSGSCMNISCHYQPTPRWSKDR
;
A
#
# COMPACT_ATOMS: atom_id res chain seq x y z
N MET A 1 -72.04 43.39 -21.05
CA MET A 1 -71.78 44.72 -20.45
C MET A 1 -70.84 45.50 -21.37
N ASN A 2 -70.98 46.82 -21.47
CA ASN A 2 -70.46 47.59 -22.61
C ASN A 2 -69.02 48.10 -22.41
N LYS A 3 -68.12 47.81 -23.36
CA LYS A 3 -66.69 48.14 -23.30
C LYS A 3 -66.39 49.65 -23.22
N SER A 4 -67.34 50.50 -23.61
CA SER A 4 -67.16 51.96 -23.57
C SER A 4 -67.03 52.52 -22.14
N CYS A 5 -67.84 52.05 -21.19
CA CYS A 5 -67.77 52.52 -19.80
C CYS A 5 -66.41 52.25 -19.16
N ILE A 6 -65.83 51.06 -19.40
CA ILE A 6 -64.53 50.68 -18.84
C ILE A 6 -63.42 51.60 -19.37
N LYS A 7 -63.44 51.97 -20.66
CA LYS A 7 -62.51 52.97 -21.22
C LYS A 7 -62.69 54.34 -20.58
N SER A 8 -63.92 54.83 -20.43
CA SER A 8 -64.18 56.14 -19.82
C SER A 8 -63.71 56.20 -18.36
N CYS A 9 -63.96 55.15 -17.57
CA CYS A 9 -63.46 55.08 -16.18
C CYS A 9 -61.92 55.00 -16.12
N LEU A 10 -61.27 54.23 -17.00
CA LEU A 10 -59.80 54.18 -17.06
C LEU A 10 -59.18 55.54 -17.45
N ILE A 11 -59.76 56.24 -18.42
CA ILE A 11 -59.30 57.59 -18.82
C ILE A 11 -59.51 58.60 -17.69
N ALA A 12 -60.66 58.54 -16.98
CA ALA A 12 -60.92 59.40 -15.83
C ALA A 12 -59.94 59.14 -14.66
N VAL A 13 -59.63 57.88 -14.36
CA VAL A 13 -58.63 57.51 -13.34
C VAL A 13 -57.22 57.96 -13.76
N VAL A 14 -56.84 57.76 -15.03
CA VAL A 14 -55.53 58.22 -15.54
C VAL A 14 -55.40 59.74 -15.46
N LEU A 15 -56.44 60.50 -15.82
CA LEU A 15 -56.45 61.97 -15.66
C LEU A 15 -56.41 62.39 -14.19
N ALA A 16 -57.20 61.76 -13.31
CA ALA A 16 -57.21 62.06 -11.87
C ALA A 16 -55.87 61.75 -11.18
N VAL A 17 -55.11 60.77 -11.68
CA VAL A 17 -53.77 60.42 -11.18
C VAL A 17 -52.67 61.30 -11.80
N LEU A 18 -52.84 61.81 -13.02
CA LEU A 18 -51.87 62.68 -13.68
C LEU A 18 -51.96 64.16 -13.28
N VAL A 19 -53.15 64.68 -12.94
CA VAL A 19 -53.33 66.10 -12.58
C VAL A 19 -52.48 66.53 -11.36
N PRO A 20 -52.34 65.74 -10.28
CA PRO A 20 -51.40 66.05 -9.19
C PRO A 20 -49.92 66.06 -9.59
N CYS A 21 -49.56 65.46 -10.73
CA CYS A 21 -48.19 65.42 -11.23
C CYS A 21 -47.80 66.65 -12.09
N LEU A 22 -48.70 67.62 -12.28
CA LEU A 22 -48.30 69.02 -12.44
C LEU A 22 -47.93 69.63 -11.07
N ALA A 23 -47.08 68.91 -10.34
CA ALA A 23 -46.36 69.46 -9.20
C ALA A 23 -45.41 70.53 -9.76
N TYR A 24 -45.80 71.79 -9.64
CA TYR A 24 -44.89 72.93 -9.79
C TYR A 24 -43.70 72.68 -8.84
N ALA A 25 -42.57 72.27 -9.40
CA ALA A 25 -41.34 72.06 -8.67
C ALA A 25 -40.80 73.43 -8.23
N ARG A 26 -41.35 73.97 -7.13
CA ARG A 26 -40.78 75.11 -6.45
C ARG A 26 -39.33 74.76 -6.13
N PRO A 27 -38.34 75.53 -6.61
CA PRO A 27 -36.94 75.22 -6.39
C PRO A 27 -36.68 75.03 -4.89
N PRO A 28 -35.98 73.96 -4.44
CA PRO A 28 -35.67 73.77 -3.00
C PRO A 28 -34.76 74.87 -2.41
N HIS A 29 -34.34 75.83 -3.24
CA HIS A 29 -33.58 77.03 -2.89
C HIS A 29 -34.32 78.32 -3.29
N ASP A 30 -35.66 78.32 -3.36
CA ASP A 30 -36.47 79.52 -3.66
C ASP A 30 -36.12 80.69 -2.72
N THR A 31 -35.94 81.87 -3.32
CA THR A 31 -35.56 83.13 -2.67
C THR A 31 -36.54 83.59 -1.61
N GLN A 32 -37.79 83.10 -1.63
CA GLN A 32 -38.88 83.62 -0.80
C GLN A 32 -38.94 83.07 0.64
N THR A 33 -38.20 82.03 1.01
CA THR A 33 -38.23 81.49 2.40
C THR A 33 -36.85 81.32 3.03
N ASP A 34 -36.36 82.40 3.64
CA ASP A 34 -35.52 82.40 4.86
C ASP A 34 -34.14 81.67 4.79
N CYS A 35 -33.72 81.15 3.64
CA CYS A 35 -32.35 80.67 3.41
C CYS A 35 -31.35 81.82 3.20
N ASN A 36 -31.83 82.93 2.62
CA ASN A 36 -31.03 84.12 2.32
C ASN A 36 -30.38 84.72 3.59
N THR A 37 -31.14 84.77 4.68
CA THR A 37 -30.73 85.29 6.02
C THR A 37 -29.65 84.48 6.73
N LYS A 38 -29.33 83.26 6.27
CA LYS A 38 -28.24 82.42 6.81
C LYS A 38 -27.05 82.29 5.85
N CYS A 39 -27.28 82.24 4.54
CA CYS A 39 -26.18 82.21 3.56
C CYS A 39 -25.48 83.57 3.41
N HIS A 40 -26.23 84.69 3.38
CA HIS A 40 -25.67 86.03 3.13
C HIS A 40 -25.31 86.82 4.40
N GLN A 41 -25.07 86.14 5.52
CA GLN A 41 -24.42 86.79 6.67
C GLN A 41 -22.94 87.05 6.34
N THR A 42 -22.43 88.24 6.70
CA THR A 42 -21.02 88.59 6.54
C THR A 42 -20.17 87.82 7.53
N HIS A 43 -19.75 86.61 7.17
CA HIS A 43 -18.86 85.74 7.94
C HIS A 43 -17.42 86.31 7.99
N LYS A 44 -17.23 87.45 8.66
CA LYS A 44 -15.92 88.11 8.84
C LYS A 44 -14.89 87.21 9.53
N THR A 45 -15.37 86.24 10.30
CA THR A 45 -14.60 85.06 10.69
C THR A 45 -15.51 83.84 10.49
N LEU A 46 -15.19 82.99 9.51
CA LEU A 46 -15.72 81.63 9.49
C LEU A 46 -15.12 80.86 10.67
N GLY A 47 -15.96 80.14 11.41
CA GLY A 47 -15.49 79.21 12.44
C GLY A 47 -14.83 77.96 11.82
N ASN A 48 -14.63 76.94 12.65
CA ASN A 48 -13.87 75.71 12.34
C ASN A 48 -14.35 74.91 11.10
N SER A 49 -15.46 75.27 10.46
CA SER A 49 -16.05 74.58 9.30
C SER A 49 -15.41 74.93 7.94
N GLY A 50 -14.77 76.10 7.82
CA GLY A 50 -14.18 76.58 6.55
C GLY A 50 -15.18 76.86 5.41
N TYR A 51 -14.66 77.24 4.23
CA TYR A 51 -15.48 77.58 3.07
C TYR A 51 -16.14 76.36 2.38
N ASN A 52 -15.44 75.22 2.33
CA ASN A 52 -15.85 74.07 1.50
C ASN A 52 -17.18 73.43 1.95
N ASN A 53 -17.45 73.45 3.27
CA ASN A 53 -18.51 72.65 3.90
C ASN A 53 -19.78 73.45 4.27
N ILE A 54 -19.91 74.72 3.86
CA ILE A 54 -21.06 75.58 4.24
C ILE A 54 -22.43 74.97 3.87
N CYS A 55 -22.52 74.28 2.73
CA CYS A 55 -23.74 73.59 2.27
C CYS A 55 -24.18 72.47 3.24
N LEU A 56 -23.21 71.76 3.85
CA LEU A 56 -23.46 70.65 4.77
C LEU A 56 -24.09 71.10 6.09
N ASN A 57 -24.06 72.40 6.44
CA ASN A 57 -24.75 72.90 7.63
C ASN A 57 -26.28 72.71 7.55
N CYS A 58 -26.85 72.82 6.34
CA CYS A 58 -28.26 72.58 6.04
C CYS A 58 -28.50 71.14 5.56
N HIS A 59 -27.65 70.66 4.65
CA HIS A 59 -27.71 69.30 4.09
C HIS A 59 -27.06 68.22 4.99
N ARG A 60 -27.32 68.22 6.31
CA ARG A 60 -26.84 67.18 7.24
C ARG A 60 -28.00 66.44 7.90
N TYR A 61 -27.81 65.15 8.15
CA TYR A 61 -28.73 64.36 8.97
C TYR A 61 -28.96 65.01 10.33
N GLY A 62 -30.22 65.10 10.76
CA GLY A 62 -30.60 65.57 12.10
C GLY A 62 -30.38 67.07 12.35
N SER A 63 -30.27 67.91 11.32
CA SER A 63 -30.27 69.36 11.52
C SER A 63 -31.61 69.84 12.09
N SER A 64 -31.57 70.69 13.12
CA SER A 64 -32.76 71.31 13.73
C SER A 64 -33.34 72.48 12.92
N ASP A 65 -33.02 72.56 11.62
CA ASP A 65 -33.49 73.62 10.72
C ASP A 65 -34.73 73.12 9.95
N PRO A 66 -35.93 73.69 10.15
CA PRO A 66 -37.21 73.04 9.80
C PRO A 66 -37.61 73.15 8.32
N ARG A 67 -36.67 72.89 7.39
CA ARG A 67 -36.80 73.24 5.96
C ARG A 67 -36.44 72.09 5.02
N TYR A 68 -36.88 72.20 3.77
CA TYR A 68 -36.75 71.21 2.68
C TYR A 68 -35.31 70.71 2.40
N ALA A 69 -34.26 71.41 2.85
CA ALA A 69 -32.89 70.91 2.75
C ALA A 69 -32.65 69.59 3.52
N GLN A 70 -33.43 69.33 4.59
CA GLN A 70 -33.42 68.04 5.31
C GLN A 70 -33.78 66.85 4.41
N ILE A 71 -34.46 67.09 3.29
CA ILE A 71 -34.81 66.03 2.35
C ILE A 71 -33.53 65.38 1.82
N TYR A 72 -32.52 66.14 1.39
CA TYR A 72 -31.30 65.59 0.77
C TYR A 72 -30.05 65.74 1.68
N PRO A 73 -29.85 64.87 2.69
CA PRO A 73 -28.71 64.95 3.58
C PRO A 73 -27.44 64.29 3.01
N TYR A 74 -26.29 64.83 3.40
CA TYR A 74 -24.95 64.27 3.27
C TYR A 74 -24.18 64.51 4.57
N VAL A 75 -23.27 63.62 4.94
CA VAL A 75 -22.30 63.88 6.01
C VAL A 75 -20.86 63.66 5.50
N VAL A 76 -19.88 64.27 6.17
CA VAL A 76 -18.45 64.16 5.79
C VAL A 76 -17.98 62.69 5.76
N SER A 77 -18.59 61.82 6.56
CA SER A 77 -18.37 60.37 6.52
C SER A 77 -18.74 59.71 5.19
N ASP A 78 -19.59 60.32 4.36
CA ASP A 78 -20.03 59.80 3.06
C ASP A 78 -19.08 60.15 1.90
N GLN A 79 -18.07 60.97 2.17
CA GLN A 79 -17.04 61.33 1.20
C GLN A 79 -16.07 60.17 0.94
N SER A 80 -15.82 59.86 -0.33
CA SER A 80 -14.83 58.86 -0.76
C SER A 80 -13.43 59.09 -0.16
N ALA A 81 -12.76 58.01 0.26
CA ALA A 81 -11.50 58.03 1.02
C ALA A 81 -10.28 57.50 0.21
N GLN A 82 -10.28 57.71 -1.10
CA GLN A 82 -9.55 56.86 -2.06
C GLN A 82 -8.03 57.13 -2.20
N THR A 83 -7.27 57.19 -1.11
CA THR A 83 -5.80 57.38 -1.16
C THR A 83 -5.00 56.37 -0.32
N GLY A 84 -4.92 55.12 -0.78
CA GLY A 84 -3.84 54.20 -0.41
C GLY A 84 -4.26 52.79 0.04
N PRO A 85 -3.29 51.89 0.28
CA PRO A 85 -3.51 50.48 0.64
C PRO A 85 -4.09 50.26 2.06
N SER A 86 -4.22 51.33 2.85
CA SER A 86 -4.74 51.31 4.21
C SER A 86 -6.27 51.27 4.20
N LEU A 87 -6.84 50.07 4.01
CA LEU A 87 -8.21 49.75 4.42
C LEU A 87 -8.29 49.77 5.97
N GLY A 88 -8.22 50.98 6.53
CA GLY A 88 -8.46 51.25 7.94
C GLY A 88 -9.92 50.97 8.30
N VAL A 89 -10.16 50.65 9.57
CA VAL A 89 -11.46 50.23 10.10
C VAL A 89 -12.57 51.20 9.66
N LEU A 90 -13.57 50.69 8.94
CA LEU A 90 -14.80 51.43 8.67
C LEU A 90 -15.45 51.80 10.01
N THR A 91 -15.59 53.10 10.29
CA THR A 91 -16.44 53.54 11.40
C THR A 91 -17.90 53.18 11.07
N PRO A 92 -18.62 52.48 11.97
CA PRO A 92 -20.02 52.14 11.76
C PRO A 92 -20.85 53.39 11.43
N GLY A 93 -21.59 53.35 10.32
CA GLY A 93 -22.38 54.49 9.81
C GLY A 93 -21.72 55.33 8.71
N SER A 94 -20.50 55.02 8.26
CA SER A 94 -19.90 55.68 7.09
C SER A 94 -20.30 55.01 5.76
N MET A 95 -21.03 55.72 4.89
CA MET A 95 -21.59 55.13 3.66
C MET A 95 -20.64 55.22 2.45
N LYS A 96 -19.74 56.22 2.41
CA LYS A 96 -18.74 56.43 1.34
C LYS A 96 -19.32 56.50 -0.08
N SER A 97 -20.53 57.03 -0.20
CA SER A 97 -21.36 57.03 -1.41
C SER A 97 -21.35 58.36 -2.20
N SER A 98 -20.45 59.28 -1.88
CA SER A 98 -20.29 60.58 -2.55
C SER A 98 -18.84 60.95 -2.85
N HIS A 99 -18.61 61.94 -3.71
CA HIS A 99 -17.27 62.46 -4.00
C HIS A 99 -16.55 62.97 -2.74
N ASN A 100 -15.23 63.07 -2.80
CA ASN A 100 -14.46 63.79 -1.78
C ASN A 100 -14.56 65.31 -2.03
N TRP A 101 -14.99 66.06 -1.01
CA TRP A 101 -15.22 67.52 -1.02
C TRP A 101 -14.24 68.27 -0.09
N GLU A 102 -13.23 67.57 0.42
CA GLU A 102 -12.16 68.12 1.25
C GLU A 102 -10.79 68.05 0.55
N ASN A 103 -10.73 67.39 -0.62
CA ASN A 103 -9.54 67.28 -1.47
C ASN A 103 -9.33 68.49 -2.40
N SER A 104 -8.19 68.51 -3.08
CA SER A 104 -7.92 69.47 -4.16
C SER A 104 -8.64 69.10 -5.46
N ASP A 105 -8.94 70.11 -6.28
CA ASP A 105 -9.31 69.91 -7.70
C ASP A 105 -8.11 69.48 -8.57
N ASN A 106 -6.88 69.68 -8.09
CA ASN A 106 -5.66 69.14 -8.70
C ASN A 106 -5.18 67.90 -7.94
N ASN A 107 -5.53 66.70 -8.42
CA ASN A 107 -5.10 65.44 -7.82
C ASN A 107 -4.75 64.39 -8.88
N PRO A 108 -3.47 64.34 -9.33
CA PRO A 108 -3.00 63.41 -10.35
C PRO A 108 -3.22 61.93 -10.01
N ARG A 109 -3.33 61.55 -8.73
CA ARG A 109 -3.55 60.15 -8.32
C ARG A 109 -4.91 59.61 -8.76
N VAL A 110 -5.94 60.47 -8.81
CA VAL A 110 -7.26 60.11 -9.38
C VAL A 110 -7.40 60.58 -10.83
N GLY A 111 -6.30 61.08 -11.43
CA GLY A 111 -6.30 61.70 -12.75
C GLY A 111 -7.18 62.97 -12.82
N ALA A 112 -7.28 63.72 -11.73
CA ALA A 112 -8.01 65.01 -11.69
C ALA A 112 -7.04 66.19 -11.85
N LEU A 113 -7.46 67.16 -12.65
CA LEU A 113 -6.79 68.45 -12.86
C LEU A 113 -7.81 69.58 -12.66
N PRO A 114 -7.37 70.82 -12.35
CA PRO A 114 -8.27 71.97 -12.23
C PRO A 114 -9.14 72.14 -13.48
N PRO A 115 -10.44 72.45 -13.34
CA PRO A 115 -11.33 72.64 -14.47
C PRO A 115 -10.89 73.82 -15.35
N THR A 116 -11.18 73.73 -16.63
CA THR A 116 -10.91 74.74 -17.65
C THR A 116 -12.15 75.52 -18.06
N ASN A 117 -13.35 74.99 -17.80
CA ASN A 117 -14.61 75.66 -18.08
C ASN A 117 -14.84 76.84 -17.11
N PRO A 118 -15.00 78.09 -17.58
CA PRO A 118 -15.18 79.27 -16.74
C PRO A 118 -16.33 79.16 -15.72
N ALA A 119 -17.42 78.47 -16.06
CA ALA A 119 -18.57 78.31 -15.16
C ALA A 119 -18.26 77.47 -13.89
N LEU A 120 -17.22 76.62 -13.96
CA LEU A 120 -16.72 75.79 -12.85
C LEU A 120 -15.62 76.49 -12.03
N LEU A 121 -15.13 77.64 -12.48
CA LEU A 121 -14.15 78.48 -11.77
C LEU A 121 -14.81 79.49 -10.81
N GLY A 122 -16.07 79.87 -11.05
CA GLY A 122 -16.86 80.71 -10.16
C GLY A 122 -17.97 81.49 -10.90
N PRO A 123 -18.80 82.27 -10.19
CA PRO A 123 -19.79 83.16 -10.81
C PRO A 123 -19.17 84.42 -11.45
N ASN A 124 -17.95 84.80 -11.05
CA ASN A 124 -17.18 85.88 -11.67
C ASN A 124 -15.69 85.52 -11.62
N PRO A 125 -15.16 84.72 -12.57
CA PRO A 125 -13.76 84.32 -12.58
C PRO A 125 -12.78 85.48 -12.90
N SER A 126 -13.30 86.62 -13.36
CA SER A 126 -12.55 87.87 -13.54
C SER A 126 -12.34 88.68 -12.26
N ASP A 127 -13.02 88.35 -11.16
CA ASP A 127 -12.75 88.93 -9.84
C ASP A 127 -11.68 88.10 -9.10
N PRO A 128 -10.49 88.66 -8.80
CA PRO A 128 -9.41 87.92 -8.13
C PRO A 128 -9.79 87.41 -6.74
N SER A 129 -10.72 88.08 -6.03
CA SER A 129 -11.19 87.62 -4.72
C SER A 129 -12.02 86.34 -4.85
N VAL A 130 -12.94 86.31 -5.82
CA VAL A 130 -13.78 85.14 -6.12
C VAL A 130 -12.95 84.00 -6.69
N ALA A 131 -12.04 84.26 -7.64
CA ALA A 131 -11.17 83.24 -8.21
C ALA A 131 -10.30 82.56 -7.12
N ASN A 132 -9.72 83.33 -6.20
CA ASN A 132 -8.92 82.81 -5.08
C ASN A 132 -9.74 82.03 -4.03
N MET A 133 -11.06 82.27 -3.93
CA MET A 133 -11.92 81.44 -3.07
C MET A 133 -12.03 80.01 -3.61
N PHE A 134 -12.11 79.84 -4.94
CA PHE A 134 -12.31 78.54 -5.59
C PHE A 134 -11.00 77.77 -5.82
N ALA A 135 -9.92 78.47 -6.16
CA ALA A 135 -8.64 77.89 -6.56
C ALA A 135 -8.11 76.80 -5.58
N GLY A 136 -7.67 75.66 -6.15
CA GLY A 136 -7.01 74.58 -5.42
C GLY A 136 -7.90 73.65 -4.59
N LYS A 137 -9.22 73.88 -4.56
CA LYS A 137 -10.20 73.21 -3.68
C LYS A 137 -11.34 72.59 -4.48
N LEU A 138 -11.85 71.43 -4.06
CA LEU A 138 -13.05 70.82 -4.63
C LEU A 138 -14.21 70.81 -3.62
N PHE A 139 -15.34 71.43 -3.96
CA PHE A 139 -16.52 71.55 -3.09
C PHE A 139 -17.82 71.73 -3.89
N CYS A 140 -18.97 71.50 -3.26
CA CYS A 140 -20.29 71.39 -3.91
C CYS A 140 -20.61 72.53 -4.89
N ALA A 141 -20.31 73.77 -4.50
CA ALA A 141 -20.61 74.96 -5.30
C ALA A 141 -19.71 75.17 -6.54
N ARG A 142 -18.77 74.26 -6.83
CA ARG A 142 -18.13 74.14 -8.16
C ARG A 142 -19.01 73.46 -9.20
N CYS A 143 -19.84 72.51 -8.77
CA CYS A 143 -20.74 71.78 -9.66
C CYS A 143 -22.11 72.47 -9.73
N HIS A 144 -22.58 73.01 -8.60
CA HIS A 144 -23.90 73.61 -8.45
C HIS A 144 -23.85 75.16 -8.34
N SER A 145 -24.85 75.86 -8.87
CA SER A 145 -25.05 77.31 -8.75
C SER A 145 -26.40 77.64 -8.13
N VAL A 146 -26.38 78.13 -6.89
CA VAL A 146 -27.58 78.59 -6.17
C VAL A 146 -27.82 80.11 -6.26
N HIS A 147 -26.97 80.84 -6.97
CA HIS A 147 -27.03 82.32 -7.11
C HIS A 147 -27.42 82.77 -8.52
N GLY A 148 -28.26 82.00 -9.23
CA GLY A 148 -28.67 82.35 -10.59
C GLY A 148 -29.50 83.63 -10.64
N ALA A 149 -29.15 84.58 -11.52
CA ALA A 149 -29.80 85.88 -11.58
C ALA A 149 -31.21 85.78 -12.18
N THR A 150 -32.23 85.92 -11.32
CA THR A 150 -33.65 86.11 -11.72
C THR A 150 -34.19 85.10 -12.75
N GLY A 151 -34.00 83.81 -12.49
CA GLY A 151 -34.76 82.72 -13.13
C GLY A 151 -34.01 81.97 -14.23
N TYR A 152 -33.68 80.70 -13.95
CA TYR A 152 -33.21 79.65 -14.86
C TYR A 152 -31.94 79.87 -15.71
N ALA A 153 -31.51 81.09 -16.00
CA ALA A 153 -30.45 81.37 -16.98
C ALA A 153 -29.07 80.77 -16.65
N ASP A 154 -28.63 80.84 -15.39
CA ASP A 154 -27.33 80.30 -14.95
C ASP A 154 -27.37 78.82 -14.52
N SER A 155 -28.56 78.21 -14.47
CA SER A 155 -28.77 76.82 -14.06
C SER A 155 -29.14 75.98 -15.28
N VAL A 156 -28.11 75.56 -16.03
CA VAL A 156 -28.24 74.93 -17.35
C VAL A 156 -28.72 73.47 -17.32
N ALA A 157 -28.83 72.85 -16.14
CA ALA A 157 -29.52 71.57 -15.94
C ALA A 157 -29.93 71.39 -14.46
N GLU A 158 -30.89 70.49 -14.21
CA GLU A 158 -31.24 70.08 -12.84
C GLU A 158 -30.21 69.09 -12.24
N PRO A 159 -29.97 69.12 -10.91
CA PRO A 159 -30.37 70.14 -9.95
C PRO A 159 -29.32 71.27 -9.88
N PHE A 160 -29.62 72.42 -10.47
CA PHE A 160 -28.79 73.64 -10.42
C PHE A 160 -27.35 73.48 -10.93
N LEU A 161 -27.11 72.65 -11.94
CA LEU A 161 -25.75 72.44 -12.48
C LEU A 161 -25.23 73.69 -13.22
N ARG A 162 -23.94 73.98 -13.03
CA ARG A 162 -23.19 75.08 -13.67
C ARG A 162 -22.86 74.85 -15.15
N VAL A 163 -22.83 73.59 -15.57
CA VAL A 163 -22.56 73.16 -16.95
C VAL A 163 -23.54 72.05 -17.31
N PRO A 164 -23.94 71.89 -18.59
CA PRO A 164 -24.68 70.72 -19.01
C PRO A 164 -23.81 69.49 -18.79
N ASN A 165 -24.37 68.40 -18.25
CA ASN A 165 -23.65 67.15 -18.01
C ASN A 165 -24.43 65.94 -18.57
N ASP A 166 -25.07 66.10 -19.73
CA ASP A 166 -25.73 65.04 -20.49
C ASP A 166 -24.73 64.08 -21.14
N GLN A 167 -23.48 64.51 -21.35
CA GLN A 167 -22.38 63.75 -21.92
C GLN A 167 -21.10 63.87 -21.07
N ASP A 168 -21.26 63.95 -19.74
CA ASP A 168 -20.17 64.02 -18.76
C ASP A 168 -19.19 65.19 -18.92
N GLN A 169 -19.61 66.31 -19.52
CA GLN A 169 -18.74 67.46 -19.79
C GLN A 169 -18.02 67.98 -18.53
N MET A 170 -18.66 67.96 -17.36
CA MET A 170 -18.07 68.35 -16.07
C MET A 170 -17.02 67.34 -15.60
N CYS A 171 -17.32 66.04 -15.72
CA CYS A 171 -16.41 64.97 -15.34
C CYS A 171 -15.19 64.92 -16.28
N LEU A 172 -15.40 65.14 -17.57
CA LEU A 172 -14.38 65.12 -18.62
C LEU A 172 -13.49 66.38 -18.63
N ASP A 173 -13.92 67.50 -18.05
CA ASP A 173 -13.04 68.66 -17.83
C ASP A 173 -12.03 68.36 -16.72
N CYS A 174 -12.50 68.04 -15.51
CA CYS A 174 -11.64 67.73 -14.36
C CYS A 174 -10.80 66.45 -14.59
N HIS A 175 -11.41 65.35 -15.04
CA HIS A 175 -10.72 64.08 -15.30
C HIS A 175 -10.26 63.92 -16.75
N ARG A 176 -9.94 65.04 -17.44
CA ARG A 176 -9.42 65.02 -18.83
C ARG A 176 -8.26 64.04 -19.10
N PRO A 177 -7.31 63.73 -18.17
CA PRO A 177 -6.29 62.71 -18.40
C PRO A 177 -6.85 61.28 -18.59
N ARG A 178 -8.07 61.01 -18.12
CA ARG A 178 -8.74 59.71 -18.28
C ARG A 178 -9.56 59.63 -19.58
N ASN A 179 -9.79 60.75 -20.28
CA ASN A 179 -10.55 60.86 -21.54
C ASN A 179 -9.73 60.35 -22.75
N VAL A 180 -9.58 59.03 -22.85
CA VAL A 180 -8.68 58.39 -23.83
C VAL A 180 -9.44 57.49 -24.81
N PRO A 181 -9.02 57.40 -26.09
CA PRO A 181 -9.68 56.56 -27.09
C PRO A 181 -9.31 55.07 -26.98
N SER A 182 -8.27 54.74 -26.21
CA SER A 182 -7.69 53.39 -26.10
C SER A 182 -7.15 53.14 -24.70
N GLN A 183 -7.26 51.89 -24.24
CA GLN A 183 -6.70 51.44 -22.95
C GLN A 183 -5.17 51.61 -22.86
N SER A 184 -4.49 51.70 -24.02
CA SER A 184 -3.04 51.93 -24.13
C SER A 184 -2.52 53.23 -23.52
N TYR A 185 -3.41 54.15 -23.14
CA TYR A 185 -3.05 55.39 -22.44
C TYR A 185 -3.19 55.28 -20.90
N GLY A 186 -3.37 54.06 -20.35
CA GLY A 186 -3.45 53.83 -18.90
C GLY A 186 -4.83 54.12 -18.27
N SER A 187 -5.87 54.27 -19.09
CA SER A 187 -7.25 54.49 -18.67
C SER A 187 -8.20 53.72 -19.58
N HIS A 188 -9.26 53.12 -19.03
CA HIS A 188 -10.28 52.46 -19.85
C HIS A 188 -10.92 53.47 -20.82
N PRO A 189 -11.19 53.10 -22.08
CA PRO A 189 -11.77 54.02 -23.05
C PRO A 189 -13.11 54.61 -22.59
N VAL A 190 -13.22 55.93 -22.70
CA VAL A 190 -14.45 56.72 -22.46
C VAL A 190 -14.64 57.71 -23.62
N ASN A 191 -15.85 58.26 -23.77
CA ASN A 191 -16.28 59.04 -24.94
C ASN A 191 -16.21 58.28 -26.29
N VAL A 192 -16.03 56.94 -26.24
CA VAL A 192 -15.96 56.06 -27.42
C VAL A 192 -17.30 55.42 -27.74
N ASN A 193 -17.61 55.25 -29.03
CA ASN A 193 -18.87 54.66 -29.52
C ASN A 193 -18.89 53.12 -29.32
N TYR A 194 -19.16 52.72 -28.08
CA TYR A 194 -19.33 51.33 -27.64
C TYR A 194 -20.38 50.58 -28.47
N SER A 195 -21.51 51.21 -28.77
CA SER A 195 -22.59 50.59 -29.56
C SER A 195 -22.10 50.08 -30.93
N SER A 196 -21.17 50.80 -31.57
CA SER A 196 -20.57 50.37 -32.83
C SER A 196 -19.56 49.23 -32.65
N ILE A 197 -18.83 49.22 -31.54
CA ILE A 197 -17.78 48.23 -31.23
C ILE A 197 -18.42 46.90 -30.85
N ALA A 198 -19.39 46.91 -29.93
CA ALA A 198 -20.04 45.71 -29.44
C ALA A 198 -20.85 45.00 -30.54
N LYS A 199 -21.46 45.73 -31.48
CA LYS A 199 -22.07 45.14 -32.69
C LYS A 199 -21.04 44.46 -33.60
N ARG A 200 -19.87 45.08 -33.84
CA ARG A 200 -18.79 44.49 -34.67
C ARG A 200 -18.05 43.33 -33.98
N LYS A 201 -18.14 43.24 -32.66
CA LYS A 201 -17.44 42.25 -31.81
C LYS A 201 -18.41 41.58 -30.84
N SER A 202 -19.52 41.07 -31.35
CA SER A 202 -20.61 40.44 -30.57
C SER A 202 -20.18 39.22 -29.74
N ALA A 203 -19.03 38.61 -30.03
CA ALA A 203 -18.41 37.55 -29.24
C ALA A 203 -17.53 38.05 -28.07
N GLU A 204 -17.05 39.30 -28.11
CA GLU A 204 -16.21 39.90 -27.05
C GLU A 204 -17.02 40.79 -26.09
N TYR A 205 -18.19 41.28 -26.52
CA TYR A 205 -18.97 42.30 -25.80
C TYR A 205 -20.48 42.03 -25.79
N PHE A 206 -21.16 42.52 -24.76
CA PHE A 206 -22.62 42.57 -24.67
C PHE A 206 -23.18 43.86 -25.33
N TYR A 207 -24.29 43.72 -26.05
CA TYR A 207 -25.02 44.86 -26.63
C TYR A 207 -26.54 44.69 -26.46
N PRO A 208 -27.21 45.49 -25.61
CA PRO A 208 -26.65 46.43 -24.63
C PRO A 208 -25.81 45.72 -23.54
N PRO A 209 -25.09 46.46 -22.67
CA PRO A 209 -24.48 45.89 -21.47
C PRO A 209 -25.51 45.17 -20.59
N VAL A 210 -25.08 44.10 -19.92
CA VAL A 210 -25.91 43.35 -18.96
C VAL A 210 -25.86 44.05 -17.61
N ASN A 211 -27.01 44.25 -16.96
CA ASN A 211 -27.09 44.73 -15.59
C ASN A 211 -26.83 43.59 -14.60
N SER A 212 -25.96 43.80 -13.60
CA SER A 212 -25.65 42.82 -12.54
C SER A 212 -26.86 42.41 -11.72
N ASN A 213 -27.81 43.33 -11.54
CA ASN A 213 -29.07 43.09 -10.86
C ASN A 213 -30.21 43.76 -11.65
N PRO A 214 -30.93 43.04 -12.53
CA PRO A 214 -32.03 43.60 -13.31
C PRO A 214 -33.19 44.20 -12.51
N ALA A 215 -33.34 43.84 -11.22
CA ALA A 215 -34.31 44.47 -10.32
C ALA A 215 -33.85 45.85 -9.80
N ASN A 216 -32.59 46.22 -10.02
CA ASN A 216 -32.00 47.51 -9.66
C ASN A 216 -31.61 48.32 -10.91
N THR A 217 -32.44 49.31 -11.27
CA THR A 217 -32.21 50.19 -12.42
C THR A 217 -31.17 51.30 -12.18
N THR A 218 -30.60 51.41 -10.96
CA THR A 218 -29.48 52.32 -10.69
C THR A 218 -28.14 51.69 -11.07
N ALA A 219 -28.05 50.36 -10.98
CA ALA A 219 -26.88 49.54 -11.32
C ALA A 219 -26.68 49.27 -12.82
N GLU A 220 -27.60 49.76 -13.66
CA GLU A 220 -27.51 49.67 -15.11
C GLU A 220 -26.32 50.51 -15.63
N MET A 221 -25.48 49.90 -16.46
CA MET A 221 -24.36 50.59 -17.13
C MET A 221 -24.84 51.36 -18.36
N LYS A 222 -25.36 52.57 -18.12
CA LYS A 222 -26.07 53.38 -19.12
C LYS A 222 -25.14 53.90 -20.23
N ILE A 223 -25.50 53.59 -21.48
CA ILE A 223 -24.78 53.96 -22.70
C ILE A 223 -25.45 55.19 -23.33
N ILE A 224 -24.90 56.38 -23.06
CA ILE A 224 -25.50 57.66 -23.50
C ILE A 224 -24.96 58.05 -24.89
N GLY A 225 -25.85 58.41 -25.81
CA GLY A 225 -25.46 58.73 -27.20
C GLY A 225 -24.77 57.58 -27.95
N GLY A 226 -24.95 56.33 -27.48
CA GLY A 226 -24.22 55.16 -27.97
C GLY A 226 -22.78 55.01 -27.45
N LYS A 227 -22.33 55.89 -26.56
CA LYS A 227 -20.97 55.93 -25.99
C LYS A 227 -20.90 55.29 -24.60
N VAL A 228 -19.70 54.80 -24.24
CA VAL A 228 -19.31 54.66 -22.82
C VAL A 228 -18.79 56.01 -22.34
N LEU A 229 -19.28 56.48 -21.19
CA LEU A 229 -18.84 57.70 -20.50
C LEU A 229 -18.46 57.37 -19.06
N CYS A 230 -18.00 58.34 -18.28
CA CYS A 230 -17.65 58.15 -16.87
C CYS A 230 -18.88 57.68 -16.06
N SER A 231 -20.04 58.29 -16.31
CA SER A 231 -21.34 58.00 -15.68
C SER A 231 -22.01 56.72 -16.19
N THR A 232 -21.42 56.02 -17.18
CA THR A 232 -21.75 54.61 -17.48
C THR A 232 -21.29 53.69 -16.34
N CYS A 233 -20.14 54.01 -15.73
CA CYS A 233 -19.52 53.22 -14.66
C CYS A 233 -19.81 53.79 -13.27
N HIS A 234 -19.77 55.12 -13.14
CA HIS A 234 -19.82 55.85 -11.87
C HIS A 234 -21.17 56.55 -11.63
N GLY A 235 -21.44 56.86 -10.36
CA GLY A 235 -22.39 57.88 -9.94
C GLY A 235 -21.77 58.78 -8.87
N VAL A 236 -21.97 60.09 -8.97
CA VAL A 236 -21.28 61.07 -8.10
C VAL A 236 -21.86 61.13 -6.68
N HIS A 237 -23.10 60.67 -6.53
CA HIS A 237 -23.95 60.83 -5.35
C HIS A 237 -24.72 59.55 -5.06
N HIS A 238 -24.91 59.22 -3.78
CA HIS A 238 -25.63 58.05 -3.30
C HIS A 238 -25.22 56.72 -3.98
N SER A 239 -23.96 56.59 -4.42
CA SER A 239 -23.48 55.47 -5.25
C SER A 239 -22.51 54.59 -4.46
N ASP A 240 -22.96 53.42 -3.98
CA ASP A 240 -22.22 52.60 -3.01
C ASP A 240 -21.34 51.50 -3.62
N SER A 241 -21.40 51.29 -4.94
CA SER A 241 -20.66 50.23 -5.66
C SER A 241 -21.12 48.79 -5.35
N ASN A 242 -22.41 48.59 -5.07
CA ASN A 242 -23.05 47.30 -4.79
C ASN A 242 -24.42 47.20 -5.49
N SER A 243 -24.60 46.29 -6.45
CA SER A 243 -25.84 46.25 -7.23
C SER A 243 -27.07 45.73 -6.46
N ARG A 244 -26.90 45.25 -5.24
CA ARG A 244 -27.98 44.75 -4.37
C ARG A 244 -28.79 45.88 -3.72
N THR A 245 -28.23 47.07 -3.67
CA THR A 245 -28.78 48.27 -3.02
C THR A 245 -29.10 49.32 -4.09
N LEU A 246 -30.26 49.98 -3.99
CA LEU A 246 -30.64 50.98 -4.98
C LEU A 246 -29.90 52.28 -4.69
N ASP A 247 -29.01 52.72 -5.59
CA ASP A 247 -28.30 54.01 -5.56
C ASP A 247 -29.29 55.15 -5.88
N ASN A 248 -30.24 55.36 -4.98
CA ASN A 248 -31.25 56.41 -5.09
C ASN A 248 -31.48 57.09 -3.75
N PHE A 249 -32.06 58.28 -3.86
CA PHE A 249 -32.31 59.14 -2.72
C PHE A 249 -33.19 58.49 -1.63
N SER A 250 -34.25 57.77 -1.99
CA SER A 250 -35.12 57.11 -1.01
C SER A 250 -34.39 56.05 -0.16
N SER A 251 -33.46 55.31 -0.75
CA SER A 251 -32.62 54.36 0.00
C SER A 251 -31.78 55.03 1.09
N VAL A 252 -31.35 56.27 0.86
CA VAL A 252 -30.53 57.05 1.79
C VAL A 252 -31.35 57.58 2.97
N ILE A 253 -32.62 57.94 2.76
CA ILE A 253 -33.55 58.23 3.88
C ILE A 253 -33.79 56.97 4.73
N PHE A 254 -34.07 55.84 4.09
CA PHE A 254 -34.45 54.60 4.78
C PHE A 254 -33.27 53.76 5.29
N ASN A 255 -32.03 54.27 5.21
CA ASN A 255 -30.80 53.55 5.58
C ASN A 255 -30.68 52.17 4.90
N ARG A 256 -30.96 52.13 3.59
CA ARG A 256 -30.94 50.94 2.71
C ARG A 256 -29.83 50.98 1.66
N ILE A 257 -28.94 51.98 1.71
CA ILE A 257 -27.68 51.99 0.98
C ILE A 257 -26.62 51.25 1.82
N SER A 258 -25.62 50.63 1.18
CA SER A 258 -24.56 49.88 1.87
C SER A 258 -23.29 50.72 2.10
N SER A 259 -22.39 50.23 2.96
CA SER A 259 -21.11 50.89 3.24
C SER A 259 -20.08 50.59 2.15
N SER A 260 -19.72 51.62 1.37
CA SER A 260 -18.79 51.51 0.26
C SER A 260 -17.32 51.56 0.67
N THR A 261 -16.45 51.12 -0.25
CA THR A 261 -15.02 51.45 -0.26
C THR A 261 -14.72 52.79 -0.94
N GLY A 262 -15.74 53.48 -1.50
CA GLY A 262 -15.62 54.80 -2.09
C GLY A 262 -15.15 54.81 -3.55
N TYR A 263 -15.40 53.74 -4.30
CA TYR A 263 -15.15 53.74 -5.76
C TYR A 263 -16.25 54.44 -6.57
N LEU A 264 -17.39 54.74 -5.94
CA LEU A 264 -18.51 55.50 -6.52
C LEU A 264 -19.02 54.88 -7.84
N LEU A 265 -19.00 53.55 -7.91
CA LEU A 265 -19.53 52.77 -9.03
C LEU A 265 -21.03 52.58 -8.86
N ARG A 266 -21.73 52.37 -9.98
CA ARG A 266 -23.16 51.97 -9.99
C ARG A 266 -23.39 50.52 -9.55
N THR A 267 -22.36 49.71 -9.64
CA THR A 267 -22.46 48.25 -9.58
C THR A 267 -21.21 47.66 -8.94
N ASP A 268 -21.29 46.40 -8.54
CA ASP A 268 -20.23 45.66 -7.89
C ASP A 268 -18.91 45.69 -8.67
N LEU A 269 -17.83 46.13 -8.01
CA LEU A 269 -16.46 46.00 -8.51
C LEU A 269 -16.08 44.52 -8.71
N LYS A 270 -16.65 43.62 -7.89
CA LYS A 270 -16.54 42.17 -7.98
C LYS A 270 -17.89 41.54 -7.68
N GLY A 271 -18.27 40.52 -8.46
CA GLY A 271 -19.42 39.68 -8.16
C GLY A 271 -19.16 38.83 -6.91
N THR A 272 -20.20 38.19 -6.37
CA THR A 272 -20.05 37.33 -5.17
C THR A 272 -19.20 36.10 -5.49
N ASN A 273 -19.39 35.52 -6.67
CA ASN A 273 -18.60 34.46 -7.28
C ASN A 273 -18.04 34.94 -8.64
N ALA A 274 -17.06 34.23 -9.17
CA ALA A 274 -16.34 34.67 -10.37
C ALA A 274 -17.11 34.53 -11.71
N SER A 275 -18.24 33.82 -11.69
CA SER A 275 -19.26 33.75 -12.75
C SER A 275 -20.19 34.96 -12.76
N ASP A 276 -20.35 35.60 -11.60
CA ASP A 276 -21.38 36.59 -11.36
C ASP A 276 -21.03 37.88 -12.08
N ARG A 277 -22.07 38.61 -12.48
CA ARG A 277 -21.91 39.90 -13.14
C ARG A 277 -21.29 40.94 -12.22
N ASN A 278 -20.44 41.77 -12.81
CA ASN A 278 -19.64 42.82 -12.17
C ASN A 278 -19.29 43.88 -13.22
N ILE A 279 -18.75 45.02 -12.78
CA ILE A 279 -18.47 46.17 -13.66
C ILE A 279 -17.65 45.85 -14.92
N CYS A 280 -16.80 44.81 -14.92
CA CYS A 280 -16.11 44.35 -16.12
C CYS A 280 -17.01 43.43 -16.98
N THR A 281 -17.61 42.41 -16.38
CA THR A 281 -18.35 41.34 -17.09
C THR A 281 -19.78 41.73 -17.52
N ASN A 282 -20.23 42.94 -17.16
CA ASN A 282 -21.44 43.58 -17.69
C ASN A 282 -21.28 44.02 -19.15
N CYS A 283 -20.09 44.50 -19.51
CA CYS A 283 -19.76 44.91 -20.87
C CYS A 283 -18.98 43.82 -21.63
N HIS A 284 -18.01 43.18 -20.97
CA HIS A 284 -17.14 42.18 -21.60
C HIS A 284 -17.70 40.76 -21.42
N LYS A 285 -17.80 40.01 -22.52
CA LYS A 285 -18.09 38.58 -22.50
C LYS A 285 -16.88 37.79 -22.01
N THR A 286 -17.16 36.77 -21.19
CA THR A 286 -16.23 35.71 -20.81
C THR A 286 -16.48 34.45 -21.64
N THR A 287 -15.60 33.45 -21.56
CA THR A 287 -15.87 32.13 -22.18
C THR A 287 -16.97 31.31 -21.51
N ASP A 288 -17.56 31.78 -20.42
CA ASP A 288 -18.83 31.24 -19.90
C ASP A 288 -20.05 31.84 -20.60
N ASP A 289 -19.88 33.00 -21.26
CA ASP A 289 -20.94 33.73 -21.99
C ASP A 289 -20.91 33.46 -23.50
N ASP A 290 -19.71 33.23 -24.07
CA ASP A 290 -19.50 32.95 -25.49
C ASP A 290 -18.20 32.18 -25.72
N ALA A 291 -18.26 31.03 -26.40
CA ALA A 291 -17.08 30.19 -26.66
C ALA A 291 -15.99 30.88 -27.50
N ASN A 292 -16.31 32.00 -28.17
CA ASN A 292 -15.38 32.81 -28.96
C ASN A 292 -14.84 34.05 -28.21
N ALA A 293 -15.29 34.28 -26.97
CA ALA A 293 -14.71 35.30 -26.10
C ALA A 293 -13.23 35.03 -25.81
N LYS A 294 -12.49 36.09 -25.44
CA LYS A 294 -11.02 36.09 -25.31
C LYS A 294 -10.51 36.04 -23.87
N VAL A 295 -11.40 36.16 -22.88
CA VAL A 295 -11.09 36.26 -21.46
C VAL A 295 -12.01 35.39 -20.62
N LYS A 296 -11.61 35.09 -19.39
CA LYS A 296 -12.41 34.41 -18.37
C LYS A 296 -11.87 34.78 -16.99
N SER A 297 -12.73 34.79 -15.97
CA SER A 297 -12.28 34.88 -14.58
C SER A 297 -11.38 33.69 -14.21
N HIS A 298 -10.35 33.91 -13.40
CA HIS A 298 -9.43 32.86 -12.94
C HIS A 298 -10.09 32.04 -11.80
N ASN A 299 -10.99 31.14 -12.19
CA ASN A 299 -11.83 30.38 -11.26
C ASN A 299 -11.69 28.86 -11.48
N GLY A 300 -10.50 28.32 -11.22
CA GLY A 300 -10.15 26.93 -11.57
C GLY A 300 -11.15 25.88 -11.08
N THR A 301 -11.55 24.99 -11.98
CA THR A 301 -12.72 24.09 -11.89
C THR A 301 -12.82 23.30 -10.58
N LEU A 302 -11.68 22.84 -10.05
CA LEU A 302 -11.61 22.01 -8.85
C LEU A 302 -11.56 22.80 -7.54
N LYS A 303 -11.26 24.11 -7.57
CA LYS A 303 -10.94 24.89 -6.35
C LYS A 303 -11.66 26.24 -6.20
N LYS A 304 -12.50 26.65 -7.17
CA LYS A 304 -13.41 27.82 -7.10
C LYS A 304 -12.76 29.07 -6.48
N GLN A 305 -11.59 29.44 -7.00
CA GLN A 305 -10.68 30.43 -6.38
C GLN A 305 -11.25 31.86 -6.30
N ASN A 306 -12.31 32.19 -7.04
CA ASN A 306 -12.97 33.50 -7.03
C ASN A 306 -12.06 34.71 -7.35
N ILE A 307 -11.04 34.49 -8.19
CA ILE A 307 -10.23 35.56 -8.78
C ILE A 307 -10.95 36.05 -10.04
N GLN A 308 -11.26 37.34 -10.08
CA GLN A 308 -12.06 38.03 -11.08
C GLN A 308 -11.22 39.09 -11.81
N CYS A 309 -11.75 39.63 -12.90
CA CYS A 309 -11.08 40.66 -13.71
C CYS A 309 -10.53 41.81 -12.85
N ALA A 310 -11.31 42.30 -11.88
CA ALA A 310 -10.95 43.40 -11.00
C ALA A 310 -9.91 43.07 -9.90
N ASP A 311 -9.52 41.82 -9.69
CA ASP A 311 -8.38 41.49 -8.82
C ASP A 311 -7.04 41.80 -9.52
N CYS A 312 -6.99 41.60 -10.86
CA CYS A 312 -5.78 41.74 -11.67
C CYS A 312 -5.72 43.04 -12.49
N HIS A 313 -6.86 43.52 -12.99
CA HIS A 313 -6.98 44.75 -13.78
C HIS A 313 -7.65 45.87 -12.97
N GLY A 314 -7.25 47.11 -13.25
CA GLY A 314 -8.01 48.31 -12.89
C GLY A 314 -8.78 48.83 -14.11
N ALA A 315 -9.81 49.66 -13.87
CA ALA A 315 -10.38 50.48 -14.94
C ALA A 315 -9.39 51.59 -15.35
N HIS A 316 -8.61 52.10 -14.40
CA HIS A 316 -7.56 53.08 -14.65
C HIS A 316 -6.32 52.66 -13.87
N VAL A 317 -5.14 52.96 -14.41
CA VAL A 317 -3.85 52.74 -13.75
C VAL A 317 -3.15 54.08 -13.61
N ASP A 318 -2.51 54.29 -12.46
CA ASP A 318 -2.03 55.63 -12.13
C ASP A 318 -0.72 55.94 -12.83
N GLU A 319 -0.54 57.23 -13.12
CA GLU A 319 0.53 57.76 -13.96
C GLU A 319 1.92 57.48 -13.36
N VAL A 320 2.96 57.52 -14.20
CA VAL A 320 4.29 56.97 -13.86
C VAL A 320 5.04 57.77 -12.79
N GLN A 321 4.51 58.94 -12.40
CA GLN A 321 5.12 59.90 -11.47
C GLN A 321 5.36 59.37 -10.03
N TYR A 322 4.87 58.18 -9.66
CA TYR A 322 5.00 57.60 -8.31
C TYR A 322 5.81 56.31 -8.21
N ASP A 323 6.63 55.98 -9.22
CA ASP A 323 7.60 54.87 -9.12
C ASP A 323 9.04 55.39 -9.35
N ALA A 324 9.55 56.17 -8.38
CA ALA A 324 10.87 56.80 -8.45
C ALA A 324 12.03 55.80 -8.60
N ASP A 325 11.82 54.54 -8.19
CA ASP A 325 12.78 53.44 -8.35
C ASP A 325 12.82 52.88 -9.78
N ALA A 326 11.91 53.31 -10.66
CA ALA A 326 11.75 52.80 -12.03
C ALA A 326 11.77 53.95 -13.05
N GLY A 327 12.98 54.33 -13.50
CA GLY A 327 13.22 55.36 -14.52
C GLY A 327 12.76 54.97 -15.94
N ASN A 328 11.50 54.56 -16.11
CA ASN A 328 10.94 54.07 -17.35
C ASN A 328 9.46 54.51 -17.48
N SER A 329 9.21 55.54 -18.30
CA SER A 329 7.92 56.25 -18.43
C SER A 329 6.84 55.50 -19.21
N ASN A 330 7.05 54.22 -19.54
CA ASN A 330 6.16 53.45 -20.41
C ASN A 330 4.76 53.20 -19.77
N PRO A 331 3.66 53.50 -20.49
CA PRO A 331 2.30 53.27 -20.00
C PRO A 331 1.97 51.77 -19.92
N ASN A 332 1.13 51.41 -18.95
CA ASN A 332 0.69 50.04 -18.72
C ASN A 332 -0.50 49.70 -19.62
N VAL A 333 -0.18 49.28 -20.85
CA VAL A 333 -1.13 49.03 -21.96
C VAL A 333 -1.96 47.74 -21.84
N PHE A 334 -2.20 47.27 -20.62
CA PHE A 334 -3.18 46.23 -20.29
C PHE A 334 -3.98 46.53 -19.00
N LEU A 335 -3.82 47.74 -18.44
CA LEU A 335 -4.48 48.19 -17.20
C LEU A 335 -4.25 47.26 -15.99
N ILE A 336 -3.12 46.54 -15.94
CA ILE A 336 -2.77 45.62 -14.85
C ILE A 336 -2.54 46.42 -13.57
N LYS A 337 -3.12 46.04 -12.43
CA LYS A 337 -2.91 46.77 -11.17
C LYS A 337 -1.43 46.73 -10.75
N ARG A 338 -0.82 47.89 -10.45
CA ARG A 338 0.54 47.99 -9.89
C ARG A 338 0.67 47.29 -8.52
N PHE A 339 -0.44 47.14 -7.81
CA PHE A 339 -0.52 46.43 -6.53
C PHE A 339 -1.79 45.56 -6.53
N MET A 340 -1.63 44.26 -6.36
CA MET A 340 -2.77 43.34 -6.34
C MET A 340 -3.47 43.35 -4.98
N ALA A 341 -4.78 43.14 -4.98
CA ALA A 341 -5.56 42.94 -3.77
C ALA A 341 -6.60 41.86 -4.05
N TYR A 342 -6.36 40.64 -3.55
CA TYR A 342 -7.18 39.47 -3.82
C TYR A 342 -7.41 38.64 -2.55
N THR A 343 -8.57 37.98 -2.51
CA THR A 343 -8.98 37.06 -1.44
C THR A 343 -9.50 35.78 -2.09
N SER A 344 -9.02 34.62 -1.65
CA SER A 344 -9.46 33.30 -2.14
C SER A 344 -9.43 32.25 -1.03
N ALA A 345 -10.06 31.10 -1.27
CA ALA A 345 -10.02 29.97 -0.35
C ALA A 345 -8.64 29.29 -0.21
N ILE A 346 -7.62 29.72 -0.96
CA ILE A 346 -6.27 29.14 -0.96
C ILE A 346 -5.20 30.14 -0.49
N SER A 347 -5.30 31.40 -0.92
CA SER A 347 -4.32 32.45 -0.67
C SER A 347 -4.99 33.82 -0.67
N ASN A 348 -4.54 34.69 0.24
CA ASN A 348 -4.96 36.09 0.32
C ASN A 348 -3.73 36.97 0.15
N GLY A 349 -3.81 37.94 -0.76
CA GLY A 349 -2.71 38.86 -1.07
C GLY A 349 -3.17 40.30 -0.96
N ARG A 350 -2.51 41.09 -0.11
CA ARG A 350 -2.65 42.54 -0.04
C ARG A 350 -1.34 43.19 -0.45
N ASN A 351 -1.39 43.96 -1.54
CA ASN A 351 -0.33 44.85 -2.04
C ASN A 351 1.02 44.24 -2.49
N PRO A 352 1.13 43.00 -3.02
CA PRO A 352 2.34 42.64 -3.78
C PRO A 352 2.48 43.57 -5.00
N LYS A 353 3.66 44.21 -5.15
CA LYS A 353 3.99 45.10 -6.27
C LYS A 353 4.13 44.29 -7.55
N VAL A 354 3.47 44.72 -8.63
CA VAL A 354 3.54 44.15 -9.97
C VAL A 354 4.08 45.21 -10.93
N ILE A 355 5.14 44.87 -11.65
CA ILE A 355 5.80 45.77 -12.62
C ILE A 355 5.61 45.18 -14.01
N PHE A 356 4.42 45.38 -14.58
CA PHE A 356 4.11 44.98 -15.95
C PHE A 356 4.65 46.02 -16.93
N GLN A 357 5.91 45.86 -17.34
CA GLN A 357 6.49 46.61 -18.45
C GLN A 357 6.04 45.96 -19.77
N TYR A 358 5.56 46.78 -20.70
CA TYR A 358 5.31 46.37 -22.08
C TYR A 358 6.27 47.10 -23.02
N THR A 359 7.46 46.53 -23.20
CA THR A 359 8.46 46.99 -24.17
C THR A 359 8.34 46.27 -25.51
N SER A 360 7.89 45.01 -25.51
CA SER A 360 7.64 44.20 -26.71
C SER A 360 6.77 42.97 -26.39
N LEU A 361 6.28 42.27 -27.42
CA LEU A 361 5.53 41.02 -27.26
C LEU A 361 6.34 39.91 -26.57
N SER A 362 7.67 39.87 -26.80
CA SER A 362 8.58 38.88 -26.20
C SER A 362 9.02 39.21 -24.77
N GLN A 363 8.72 40.42 -24.27
CA GLN A 363 9.18 40.92 -22.96
C GLN A 363 8.04 41.28 -21.98
N ARG A 364 6.80 40.83 -22.22
CA ARG A 364 5.70 40.98 -21.25
C ARG A 364 6.10 40.41 -19.88
N ASN A 365 6.12 41.21 -18.82
CA ASN A 365 6.73 40.77 -17.55
C ASN A 365 5.86 39.79 -16.72
N TYR A 366 5.80 38.54 -17.18
CA TYR A 366 5.30 37.36 -16.44
C TYR A 366 6.41 36.66 -15.64
N ASN A 367 7.61 37.25 -15.55
CA ASN A 367 8.85 36.54 -15.23
C ASN A 367 8.97 36.07 -13.77
N LYS A 368 9.97 35.23 -13.50
CA LYS A 368 10.33 34.67 -12.18
C LYS A 368 10.83 35.71 -11.16
N ASP A 369 10.97 36.97 -11.55
CA ASP A 369 11.42 38.07 -10.70
C ASP A 369 10.36 38.49 -9.67
N LYS A 370 10.79 39.17 -8.59
CA LYS A 370 10.00 39.58 -7.42
C LYS A 370 8.71 40.39 -7.72
N PHE A 371 8.50 40.83 -8.96
CA PHE A 371 7.43 41.73 -9.39
C PHE A 371 6.62 41.22 -10.61
N GLY A 372 6.79 39.95 -11.01
CA GLY A 372 6.02 39.34 -12.11
C GLY A 372 4.53 39.18 -11.78
N VAL A 373 3.64 39.48 -12.74
CA VAL A 373 2.18 39.51 -12.51
C VAL A 373 1.60 38.18 -12.01
N CYS A 374 2.12 37.05 -12.49
CA CYS A 374 1.70 35.73 -12.03
C CYS A 374 2.20 35.43 -10.60
N LEU A 375 3.45 35.81 -10.25
CA LEU A 375 4.04 35.52 -8.95
C LEU A 375 3.42 36.31 -7.78
N ALA A 376 2.76 37.44 -8.05
CA ALA A 376 1.94 38.13 -7.06
C ALA A 376 0.82 37.23 -6.47
N CYS A 377 0.36 36.24 -7.24
CA CYS A 377 -0.57 35.20 -6.79
C CYS A 377 0.15 33.87 -6.49
N HIS A 378 1.08 33.45 -7.34
CA HIS A 378 1.79 32.17 -7.27
C HIS A 378 3.17 32.32 -6.62
N LYS A 379 3.23 32.37 -5.28
CA LYS A 379 4.51 32.49 -4.52
C LYS A 379 5.52 31.38 -4.84
N THR A 380 5.04 30.20 -5.22
CA THR A 380 5.82 29.10 -5.77
C THR A 380 5.06 28.49 -6.95
N LEU A 381 5.79 27.99 -7.95
CA LEU A 381 5.21 27.19 -9.04
C LEU A 381 5.23 25.69 -8.66
N PRO A 382 4.32 24.85 -9.16
CA PRO A 382 4.37 23.41 -8.89
C PRO A 382 5.57 22.72 -9.55
N ASP A 383 6.50 22.21 -8.75
CA ASP A 383 7.70 21.47 -9.20
C ASP A 383 7.41 20.12 -9.87
N THR A 384 6.13 19.73 -9.94
CA THR A 384 5.64 18.52 -10.62
C THR A 384 5.66 18.64 -12.15
N ILE A 385 5.86 19.84 -12.71
CA ILE A 385 5.99 20.09 -14.15
C ILE A 385 7.39 20.65 -14.40
N GLU A 386 8.22 19.92 -15.15
CA GLU A 386 9.63 20.24 -15.36
C GLU A 386 9.85 21.61 -16.04
N GLN A 387 8.91 22.01 -16.90
CA GLN A 387 8.92 23.31 -17.56
C GLN A 387 8.82 24.50 -16.59
N HIS A 388 8.31 24.33 -15.36
CA HIS A 388 8.32 25.39 -14.34
C HIS A 388 9.70 25.63 -13.69
N LYS A 389 10.67 24.71 -13.89
CA LYS A 389 12.01 24.81 -13.31
C LYS A 389 12.99 25.54 -14.22
N SER A 390 12.76 25.45 -15.54
CA SER A 390 13.53 26.15 -16.57
C SER A 390 13.41 27.69 -16.42
N PRO A 391 14.44 28.49 -16.79
CA PRO A 391 14.32 29.94 -16.90
C PRO A 391 13.46 30.33 -18.12
N THR A 392 12.14 30.20 -17.98
CA THR A 392 11.16 30.49 -19.04
C THR A 392 10.95 31.98 -19.24
N THR A 393 10.91 32.42 -20.49
CA THR A 393 10.54 33.79 -20.85
C THR A 393 9.02 33.95 -20.89
N ALA A 394 8.58 35.22 -20.93
CA ALA A 394 7.19 35.65 -21.05
C ALA A 394 6.28 34.78 -21.93
N ALA A 395 6.80 34.38 -23.10
CA ALA A 395 6.05 33.66 -24.13
C ALA A 395 5.74 32.20 -23.79
N THR A 396 6.34 31.59 -22.75
CA THR A 396 6.09 30.20 -22.39
C THR A 396 4.81 30.02 -21.58
N CYS A 397 4.47 30.95 -20.69
CA CYS A 397 3.32 30.80 -19.79
C CYS A 397 1.97 30.81 -20.54
N GLU A 398 1.78 31.75 -21.47
CA GLU A 398 0.53 31.89 -22.24
C GLU A 398 0.21 30.69 -23.15
N GLN A 399 1.19 29.84 -23.47
CA GLN A 399 0.99 28.63 -24.28
C GLN A 399 0.18 27.56 -23.54
N CYS A 400 0.36 27.46 -22.23
CA CYS A 400 -0.36 26.50 -21.38
C CYS A 400 -1.51 27.18 -20.62
N HIS A 401 -1.31 28.41 -20.18
CA HIS A 401 -2.23 29.20 -19.36
C HIS A 401 -2.87 30.32 -20.18
N THR A 402 -3.82 29.97 -21.04
CA THR A 402 -4.44 30.97 -21.93
C THR A 402 -5.39 31.90 -21.16
N HIS A 403 -5.40 33.20 -21.50
CA HIS A 403 -6.35 34.17 -20.91
C HIS A 403 -7.83 33.75 -21.19
N LYS A 404 -8.06 33.07 -22.31
CA LYS A 404 -9.34 32.46 -22.71
C LYS A 404 -9.83 31.38 -21.73
N ALA A 405 -8.92 30.59 -21.16
CA ALA A 405 -9.19 29.61 -20.12
C ALA A 405 -9.14 30.18 -18.69
N GLY A 406 -9.01 31.51 -18.54
CA GLY A 406 -8.84 32.17 -17.24
C GLY A 406 -7.51 31.81 -16.59
N PHE A 407 -6.48 31.57 -17.41
CA PHE A 407 -5.17 31.02 -17.02
C PHE A 407 -5.22 29.63 -16.36
N SER A 408 -6.34 28.91 -16.46
CA SER A 408 -6.36 27.46 -16.22
C SER A 408 -5.45 26.77 -17.24
N ALA A 409 -4.62 25.84 -16.80
CA ALA A 409 -3.76 25.07 -17.71
C ALA A 409 -4.62 24.16 -18.61
N ASN A 410 -4.45 24.23 -19.93
CA ASN A 410 -5.16 23.34 -20.86
C ASN A 410 -4.22 22.71 -21.90
N CYS A 411 -3.80 21.47 -21.66
CA CYS A 411 -3.00 20.70 -22.61
C CYS A 411 -3.74 20.46 -23.95
N THR A 412 -5.08 20.38 -23.90
CA THR A 412 -5.92 20.05 -25.07
C THR A 412 -5.99 21.15 -26.13
N ASP A 413 -5.54 22.37 -25.82
CA ASP A 413 -5.39 23.41 -26.84
C ASP A 413 -4.25 23.12 -27.83
N CYS A 414 -3.34 22.18 -27.50
CA CYS A 414 -2.17 21.82 -28.31
C CYS A 414 -2.16 20.36 -28.79
N HIS A 415 -2.59 19.39 -27.97
CA HIS A 415 -2.72 17.98 -28.35
C HIS A 415 -3.75 17.25 -27.47
N GLY A 416 -4.38 16.20 -27.99
CA GLY A 416 -5.29 15.35 -27.23
C GLY A 416 -4.57 14.52 -26.15
N MET A 417 -5.34 14.03 -25.18
CA MET A 417 -4.82 13.22 -24.06
C MET A 417 -5.60 11.91 -23.93
N PRO A 418 -5.34 10.89 -24.78
CA PRO A 418 -4.38 10.87 -25.88
C PRO A 418 -4.97 11.36 -27.22
N PRO A 419 -4.15 11.51 -28.28
CA PRO A 419 -4.63 11.50 -29.66
C PRO A 419 -5.40 10.20 -29.96
N ARG A 420 -6.50 10.30 -30.71
CA ARG A 420 -7.31 9.16 -31.19
C ARG A 420 -8.24 9.48 -32.37
N VAL A 421 -8.13 10.70 -32.91
CA VAL A 421 -8.88 11.18 -34.08
C VAL A 421 -7.94 12.06 -34.90
N ASP A 422 -8.07 12.01 -36.22
CA ASP A 422 -7.10 12.64 -37.13
C ASP A 422 -7.37 14.14 -37.37
N ILE A 423 -7.55 14.88 -36.27
CA ILE A 423 -7.72 16.34 -36.24
C ILE A 423 -6.61 16.99 -35.43
N GLU A 424 -6.28 18.25 -35.73
CA GLU A 424 -5.23 18.96 -35.01
C GLU A 424 -5.73 19.56 -33.69
N GLY A 425 -5.14 19.15 -32.57
CA GLY A 425 -5.47 19.62 -31.22
C GLY A 425 -6.87 19.22 -30.74
N GLY A 426 -7.39 19.96 -29.76
CA GLY A 426 -8.61 19.58 -29.05
C GLY A 426 -8.39 18.41 -28.08
N PRO A 427 -9.44 17.92 -27.41
CA PRO A 427 -9.33 16.91 -26.35
C PRO A 427 -8.73 15.57 -26.80
N TYR A 428 -8.83 15.26 -28.09
CA TYR A 428 -8.58 13.93 -28.65
C TYR A 428 -7.76 13.93 -29.96
N GLY A 429 -7.31 15.09 -30.46
CA GLY A 429 -6.57 15.19 -31.71
C GLY A 429 -5.06 15.00 -31.57
N TYR A 430 -4.35 14.99 -32.70
CA TYR A 430 -2.89 14.97 -32.74
C TYR A 430 -2.27 16.32 -32.33
N GLY A 431 -0.97 16.33 -32.03
CA GLY A 431 -0.26 17.54 -31.65
C GLY A 431 -0.05 18.52 -32.80
N LYS A 432 -0.21 19.82 -32.54
CA LYS A 432 -0.04 20.88 -33.56
C LYS A 432 1.27 20.76 -34.33
N GLY A 433 1.18 20.65 -35.66
CA GLY A 433 2.32 20.43 -36.55
C GLY A 433 2.75 18.96 -36.74
N TYR A 434 2.12 17.98 -36.10
CA TYR A 434 2.47 16.55 -36.20
C TYR A 434 2.54 16.02 -37.62
N LYS A 435 1.56 16.36 -38.46
CA LYS A 435 1.48 15.93 -39.88
C LYS A 435 2.61 16.44 -40.76
N ASN A 436 3.39 17.42 -40.29
CA ASN A 436 4.56 17.94 -41.00
C ASN A 436 5.82 17.08 -40.75
N LEU A 437 5.77 16.10 -39.83
CA LEU A 437 6.88 15.19 -39.56
C LEU A 437 6.83 13.95 -40.48
N ALA A 438 8.00 13.57 -41.01
CA ALA A 438 8.18 12.25 -41.62
C ALA A 438 7.80 11.14 -40.63
N GLY A 439 7.09 10.12 -41.11
CA GLY A 439 6.65 8.99 -40.27
C GLY A 439 5.29 9.17 -39.56
N ALA A 440 4.67 10.35 -39.57
CA ALA A 440 3.36 10.57 -38.95
C ALA A 440 2.30 9.54 -39.42
N VAL A 441 1.40 9.12 -38.52
CA VAL A 441 0.29 8.19 -38.82
C VAL A 441 -1.07 8.89 -38.76
N ASP A 442 -2.12 8.19 -39.17
CA ASP A 442 -3.50 8.54 -38.87
C ASP A 442 -3.81 8.15 -37.41
N GLU A 443 -4.16 9.12 -36.57
CA GLU A 443 -4.43 8.85 -35.14
C GLU A 443 -5.80 8.26 -34.86
N SER A 444 -6.71 8.22 -35.84
CA SER A 444 -7.93 7.39 -35.76
C SER A 444 -7.65 5.91 -36.07
N LEU A 445 -6.50 5.60 -36.67
CA LEU A 445 -6.05 4.24 -37.02
C LEU A 445 -4.85 3.75 -36.18
N SER A 446 -4.42 4.54 -35.19
CA SER A 446 -3.31 4.18 -34.29
C SER A 446 -3.79 3.47 -33.01
N PRO A 447 -2.96 2.62 -32.37
CA PRO A 447 -3.29 2.00 -31.09
C PRO A 447 -3.40 2.96 -29.89
N HIS A 448 -3.23 4.29 -30.04
CA HIS A 448 -3.30 5.23 -28.91
C HIS A 448 -4.62 5.14 -28.15
N GLN A 449 -5.76 4.96 -28.83
CA GLN A 449 -7.06 4.81 -28.15
C GLN A 449 -7.11 3.54 -27.30
N SER A 450 -6.70 2.40 -27.86
CA SER A 450 -6.73 1.09 -27.18
C SER A 450 -5.76 1.03 -25.98
N HIS A 451 -4.66 1.79 -26.03
CA HIS A 451 -3.66 1.86 -24.98
C HIS A 451 -4.00 2.89 -23.89
N ALA A 452 -4.20 4.15 -24.26
CA ALA A 452 -4.18 5.29 -23.35
C ALA A 452 -5.51 6.07 -23.28
N GLY A 453 -6.54 5.66 -24.03
CA GLY A 453 -7.77 6.40 -24.33
C GLY A 453 -8.74 6.80 -23.21
N GLY A 454 -8.28 7.04 -21.97
CA GLY A 454 -9.11 7.50 -20.85
C GLY A 454 -10.25 6.55 -20.49
N THR A 455 -11.34 7.08 -19.95
CA THR A 455 -12.55 6.32 -19.55
C THR A 455 -13.52 6.04 -20.71
N ASP A 456 -13.08 6.19 -21.96
CA ASP A 456 -13.92 5.99 -23.13
C ASP A 456 -14.17 4.50 -23.42
N ALA A 457 -15.38 4.17 -23.88
CA ALA A 457 -15.89 2.79 -24.00
C ALA A 457 -15.09 1.86 -24.93
N ASN A 458 -14.18 2.41 -25.75
CA ASN A 458 -13.31 1.66 -26.67
C ASN A 458 -11.85 1.55 -26.19
N ASN A 459 -11.52 2.03 -24.99
CA ASN A 459 -10.18 1.85 -24.39
C ASN A 459 -10.08 0.47 -23.70
N TYR A 460 -8.88 -0.11 -23.71
CA TYR A 460 -8.61 -1.41 -23.12
C TYR A 460 -7.70 -1.34 -21.89
N TYR A 461 -6.63 -0.52 -21.89
CA TYR A 461 -5.59 -0.58 -20.85
C TYR A 461 -5.39 0.69 -20.00
N MET A 462 -5.91 1.86 -20.41
CA MET A 462 -5.77 3.12 -19.64
C MET A 462 -4.32 3.40 -19.18
N PHE A 463 -3.34 3.20 -20.07
CA PHE A 463 -1.92 3.51 -19.84
C PHE A 463 -1.70 5.00 -19.60
N SER A 464 -0.92 5.36 -18.57
CA SER A 464 -0.45 6.73 -18.40
C SER A 464 0.52 7.12 -19.52
N CYS A 465 0.50 8.38 -19.96
CA CYS A 465 1.34 8.87 -21.06
C CYS A 465 2.84 8.63 -20.80
N ASN A 466 3.27 8.60 -19.54
CA ASN A 466 4.66 8.32 -19.15
C ASN A 466 5.10 6.87 -19.44
N GLU A 467 4.18 5.90 -19.57
CA GLU A 467 4.58 4.52 -19.88
C GLU A 467 5.21 4.38 -21.27
N CYS A 468 4.92 5.34 -22.17
CA CYS A 468 5.55 5.47 -23.48
C CYS A 468 6.46 6.70 -23.57
N HIS A 469 6.03 7.88 -23.12
CA HIS A 469 6.72 9.15 -23.39
C HIS A 469 7.63 9.68 -22.27
N LYS A 470 7.95 8.88 -21.24
CA LYS A 470 8.85 9.33 -20.15
C LYS A 470 10.24 9.72 -20.70
N GLY A 471 10.75 10.86 -20.23
CA GLY A 471 11.97 11.49 -20.74
C GLY A 471 11.76 12.47 -21.90
N ASN A 472 10.54 12.59 -22.44
CA ASN A 472 10.22 13.68 -23.36
C ASN A 472 9.98 15.01 -22.64
N THR A 473 10.26 16.10 -23.33
CA THR A 473 9.91 17.47 -22.95
C THR A 473 9.32 18.18 -24.17
N HIS A 474 8.44 19.15 -23.94
CA HIS A 474 7.77 19.91 -25.01
C HIS A 474 8.73 20.67 -25.95
N GLY A 475 9.99 20.89 -25.56
CA GLY A 475 11.01 21.56 -26.37
C GLY A 475 11.68 20.68 -27.44
N ASN A 476 11.47 19.36 -27.42
CA ASN A 476 12.22 18.42 -28.28
C ASN A 476 11.63 18.21 -29.68
N GLY A 477 10.50 18.84 -30.03
CA GLY A 477 9.90 18.86 -31.37
C GLY A 477 9.42 17.51 -31.97
N THR A 478 9.53 16.42 -31.21
CA THR A 478 9.48 15.04 -31.70
C THR A 478 8.26 14.29 -31.16
N PHE A 479 7.10 14.51 -31.78
CA PHE A 479 5.82 13.95 -31.33
C PHE A 479 5.74 12.41 -31.34
N GLN A 480 6.59 11.74 -32.13
CA GLN A 480 6.62 10.27 -32.25
C GLN A 480 7.53 9.59 -31.20
N ASP A 481 8.28 10.37 -30.41
CA ASP A 481 9.31 9.78 -29.56
C ASP A 481 8.70 9.09 -28.34
N VAL A 482 9.04 7.81 -28.20
CA VAL A 482 8.71 6.96 -27.05
C VAL A 482 9.98 6.29 -26.53
N PHE A 483 9.92 5.78 -25.29
CA PHE A 483 10.98 5.01 -24.62
C PHE A 483 12.32 5.76 -24.39
N LYS A 484 12.37 7.10 -24.53
CA LYS A 484 13.55 7.93 -24.19
C LYS A 484 14.09 7.67 -22.78
N SER A 485 13.23 7.37 -21.81
CA SER A 485 13.63 6.93 -20.48
C SER A 485 12.73 5.79 -19.99
N LEU A 486 13.26 4.58 -20.08
CA LEU A 486 12.59 3.35 -19.60
C LEU A 486 12.58 3.22 -18.06
N ASN A 487 13.43 3.98 -17.36
CA ASN A 487 13.62 3.86 -15.91
C ASN A 487 12.31 4.11 -15.15
N GLY A 488 11.77 3.09 -14.48
CA GLY A 488 10.48 3.16 -13.80
C GLY A 488 9.32 3.41 -14.77
N THR A 489 9.32 2.71 -15.90
CA THR A 489 8.16 2.47 -16.78
C THR A 489 7.84 0.98 -16.78
N LYS A 490 6.59 0.62 -17.08
CA LYS A 490 6.15 -0.77 -17.33
C LYS A 490 6.74 -1.32 -18.62
N ALA A 491 6.80 -0.51 -19.68
CA ALA A 491 7.30 -0.93 -20.98
C ALA A 491 8.72 -1.51 -20.90
N GLY A 492 9.58 -0.90 -20.08
CA GLY A 492 10.96 -1.31 -19.80
C GLY A 492 11.14 -2.42 -18.75
N MET A 493 10.08 -3.09 -18.27
CA MET A 493 10.19 -4.22 -17.32
C MET A 493 10.62 -5.52 -18.02
N VAL A 494 11.75 -5.47 -18.73
CA VAL A 494 12.35 -6.62 -19.43
C VAL A 494 13.57 -7.18 -18.69
N PRO A 495 13.92 -8.47 -18.89
CA PRO A 495 15.06 -9.08 -18.21
C PRO A 495 16.41 -8.49 -18.66
N PRO A 496 17.48 -8.64 -17.85
CA PRO A 496 18.83 -8.32 -18.25
C PRO A 496 19.20 -8.99 -19.59
N GLY A 497 19.84 -8.24 -20.49
CA GLY A 497 20.17 -8.67 -21.85
C GLY A 497 19.17 -8.25 -22.93
N TYR A 498 17.99 -7.75 -22.56
CA TYR A 498 17.01 -7.18 -23.50
C TYR A 498 16.91 -5.66 -23.36
N THR A 499 16.71 -4.95 -24.47
CA THR A 499 16.53 -3.49 -24.49
C THR A 499 15.28 -3.14 -25.27
N THR A 500 14.30 -2.57 -24.58
CA THR A 500 13.06 -2.05 -25.18
C THR A 500 13.38 -0.90 -26.13
N SER A 501 12.79 -0.92 -27.33
CA SER A 501 13.03 0.11 -28.34
C SER A 501 11.83 0.33 -29.26
N TYR A 502 11.84 1.48 -29.93
CA TYR A 502 10.91 1.84 -30.99
C TYR A 502 11.71 2.32 -32.18
N ASN A 503 11.40 1.80 -33.37
CA ASN A 503 11.96 2.28 -34.63
C ASN A 503 10.93 3.21 -35.31
N PRO A 504 11.17 4.52 -35.40
CA PRO A 504 10.20 5.46 -35.98
C PRO A 504 10.04 5.30 -37.50
N ALA A 505 11.04 4.77 -38.21
CA ALA A 505 10.96 4.58 -39.66
C ALA A 505 10.03 3.41 -40.05
N THR A 506 10.10 2.29 -39.32
CA THR A 506 9.20 1.14 -39.50
C THR A 506 7.94 1.22 -38.63
N ARG A 507 7.90 2.15 -37.65
CA ARG A 507 6.86 2.31 -36.63
C ARG A 507 6.67 1.06 -35.76
N THR A 508 7.73 0.28 -35.54
CA THR A 508 7.67 -1.01 -34.83
C THR A 508 8.26 -0.92 -33.42
N CYS A 509 7.54 -1.45 -32.44
CA CYS A 509 8.03 -1.62 -31.07
C CYS A 509 8.67 -2.99 -30.88
N SER A 510 9.82 -3.04 -30.21
CA SER A 510 10.61 -4.27 -29.96
C SER A 510 10.99 -4.40 -28.48
N ASN A 511 11.05 -5.63 -27.97
CA ASN A 511 11.37 -5.96 -26.57
C ASN A 511 10.53 -5.16 -25.55
N VAL A 512 9.22 -5.02 -25.75
CA VAL A 512 8.32 -4.34 -24.82
C VAL A 512 7.69 -5.36 -23.87
N TYR A 513 7.73 -5.12 -22.55
CA TYR A 513 7.09 -6.00 -21.55
C TYR A 513 5.61 -6.28 -21.86
N CYS A 514 4.84 -5.24 -22.20
CA CYS A 514 3.42 -5.36 -22.54
C CYS A 514 3.14 -6.14 -23.84
N HIS A 515 4.13 -6.25 -24.75
CA HIS A 515 4.04 -7.06 -25.97
C HIS A 515 4.85 -8.35 -25.81
N SER A 516 4.72 -9.02 -24.67
CA SER A 516 5.45 -10.25 -24.35
C SER A 516 4.59 -11.26 -23.61
N ASN A 517 5.09 -12.48 -23.47
CA ASN A 517 4.52 -13.50 -22.58
C ASN A 517 4.79 -13.28 -21.07
N GLY A 518 5.08 -12.04 -20.64
CA GLY A 518 5.11 -11.64 -19.23
C GLY A 518 6.29 -12.18 -18.41
N VAL A 519 7.43 -12.46 -19.09
CA VAL A 519 8.66 -13.04 -18.51
C VAL A 519 8.34 -14.33 -17.72
N PRO A 520 8.09 -15.46 -18.39
CA PRO A 520 7.74 -16.72 -17.73
C PRO A 520 8.83 -17.18 -16.75
N VAL A 521 8.42 -17.79 -15.64
CA VAL A 521 9.37 -18.34 -14.65
C VAL A 521 10.23 -19.41 -15.34
N ASN A 522 11.55 -19.29 -15.20
CA ASN A 522 12.56 -20.20 -15.74
C ASN A 522 12.55 -20.39 -17.28
N ARG A 523 11.98 -19.46 -18.05
CA ARG A 523 11.99 -19.46 -19.52
C ARG A 523 12.27 -18.03 -20.04
N ALA A 524 12.91 -17.92 -21.20
CA ALA A 524 13.13 -16.63 -21.84
C ALA A 524 11.79 -15.94 -22.20
N PRO A 525 11.71 -14.60 -22.18
CA PRO A 525 10.57 -13.89 -22.71
C PRO A 525 10.44 -14.13 -24.22
N ASP A 526 9.19 -14.32 -24.67
CA ASP A 526 8.80 -14.29 -26.08
C ASP A 526 8.16 -12.92 -26.33
N PHE A 527 8.67 -12.18 -27.31
CA PHE A 527 8.23 -10.82 -27.65
C PHE A 527 7.50 -10.82 -28.98
N LYS A 528 6.35 -10.14 -29.04
CA LYS A 528 5.57 -9.94 -30.25
C LYS A 528 5.85 -8.55 -30.81
N GLN A 529 6.40 -8.51 -32.03
CA GLN A 529 6.65 -7.25 -32.73
C GLN A 529 5.32 -6.71 -33.25
N ILE A 530 5.00 -5.46 -32.90
CA ILE A 530 3.74 -4.79 -33.29
C ILE A 530 4.07 -3.44 -33.93
N THR A 531 3.30 -3.08 -34.96
CA THR A 531 3.42 -1.83 -35.72
C THR A 531 2.37 -0.82 -35.25
N TRP A 532 2.77 0.43 -35.03
CA TRP A 532 1.92 1.48 -34.44
C TRP A 532 1.00 2.21 -35.45
N GLY A 533 1.20 2.01 -36.75
CA GLY A 533 0.32 2.54 -37.80
C GLY A 533 -0.69 1.50 -38.29
N ASN A 534 -1.93 1.94 -38.57
CA ASN A 534 -2.99 1.16 -39.22
C ASN A 534 -3.34 -0.17 -38.53
N ASN A 535 -3.19 -0.22 -37.20
CA ASN A 535 -3.33 -1.42 -36.37
C ASN A 535 -4.18 -1.20 -35.12
N ILE A 536 -4.97 -0.11 -35.07
CA ILE A 536 -5.99 0.07 -34.01
C ILE A 536 -6.86 -1.19 -33.92
N ASN A 537 -7.11 -1.65 -32.70
CA ASN A 537 -8.01 -2.77 -32.40
C ASN A 537 -7.68 -4.12 -33.06
N SER A 538 -6.53 -4.31 -33.71
CA SER A 538 -6.17 -5.52 -34.46
C SER A 538 -6.21 -6.82 -33.65
N ILE A 539 -5.94 -6.75 -32.34
CA ILE A 539 -6.06 -7.89 -31.41
C ILE A 539 -7.48 -8.04 -30.88
N ILE A 540 -8.18 -6.95 -30.56
CA ILE A 540 -9.49 -7.02 -29.87
C ILE A 540 -10.64 -7.44 -30.80
N THR A 541 -10.46 -7.29 -32.12
CA THR A 541 -11.41 -7.78 -33.14
C THR A 541 -11.29 -9.28 -33.42
N LEU A 542 -10.23 -9.95 -32.97
CA LEU A 542 -10.05 -11.39 -33.16
C LEU A 542 -11.10 -12.21 -32.39
N PRO A 543 -11.35 -13.48 -32.78
CA PRO A 543 -12.09 -14.45 -31.99
C PRO A 543 -11.54 -14.56 -30.55
N PRO A 544 -12.40 -14.77 -29.52
CA PRO A 544 -11.98 -14.69 -28.11
C PRO A 544 -10.76 -15.55 -27.75
N GLU A 545 -10.68 -16.78 -28.27
CA GLU A 545 -9.56 -17.70 -28.07
C GLU A 545 -8.24 -17.29 -28.78
N GLN A 546 -8.32 -16.38 -29.77
CA GLN A 546 -7.15 -15.87 -30.50
C GLN A 546 -6.57 -14.59 -29.88
N ARG A 547 -7.35 -13.87 -29.05
CA ARG A 547 -6.93 -12.62 -28.39
C ARG A 547 -5.74 -12.84 -27.47
N CYS A 548 -5.79 -13.84 -26.58
CA CYS A 548 -4.67 -14.17 -25.71
C CYS A 548 -3.45 -14.64 -26.53
N ASN A 549 -3.67 -15.56 -27.48
CA ASN A 549 -2.64 -16.12 -28.38
C ASN A 549 -1.85 -15.05 -29.17
N SER A 550 -2.41 -13.85 -29.35
CA SER A 550 -1.72 -12.71 -29.98
C SER A 550 -0.55 -12.16 -29.15
N CYS A 551 -0.50 -12.43 -27.85
CA CYS A 551 0.58 -12.04 -26.94
C CYS A 551 1.25 -13.25 -26.25
N HIS A 552 0.47 -14.23 -25.78
CA HIS A 552 0.95 -15.43 -25.10
C HIS A 552 0.05 -16.64 -25.36
N GLU A 553 0.56 -17.85 -25.21
CA GLU A 553 -0.20 -19.11 -25.24
C GLU A 553 -1.55 -18.97 -24.47
N ALA A 554 -2.69 -19.09 -25.17
CA ALA A 554 -4.02 -18.91 -24.56
C ALA A 554 -4.39 -20.03 -23.57
N VAL A 555 -3.84 -21.22 -23.80
CA VAL A 555 -3.72 -22.29 -22.81
C VAL A 555 -2.23 -22.38 -22.49
N PRO A 556 -1.72 -21.73 -21.42
CA PRO A 556 -0.29 -21.73 -21.13
C PRO A 556 0.23 -23.13 -20.88
N THR A 557 1.32 -23.51 -21.55
CA THR A 557 2.00 -24.80 -21.37
C THR A 557 3.12 -24.73 -20.33
N THR A 558 3.41 -23.54 -19.82
CA THR A 558 4.53 -23.31 -18.90
C THR A 558 4.23 -23.76 -17.47
N ASN A 559 5.25 -24.29 -16.79
CA ASN A 559 5.18 -24.58 -15.35
C ASN A 559 3.98 -25.51 -15.03
N ALA A 560 3.30 -25.34 -13.89
CA ALA A 560 2.19 -26.21 -13.51
C ALA A 560 0.88 -26.05 -14.32
N HIS A 561 0.77 -25.10 -15.25
CA HIS A 561 -0.50 -24.81 -15.95
C HIS A 561 -1.10 -26.05 -16.65
N THR A 562 -0.30 -26.80 -17.41
CA THR A 562 -0.75 -27.99 -18.16
C THR A 562 -1.44 -29.02 -17.25
N LYS A 563 -0.95 -29.23 -16.02
CA LYS A 563 -1.55 -30.17 -15.06
C LYS A 563 -2.89 -29.70 -14.49
N HIS A 564 -3.12 -28.39 -14.43
CA HIS A 564 -4.35 -27.80 -13.94
C HIS A 564 -5.41 -27.64 -15.04
N LEU A 565 -5.00 -27.27 -16.25
CA LEU A 565 -5.91 -26.98 -17.38
C LEU A 565 -6.31 -28.23 -18.17
N THR A 566 -5.43 -29.21 -18.38
CA THR A 566 -5.73 -30.38 -19.24
C THR A 566 -6.61 -31.44 -18.57
N ASN A 567 -6.71 -31.44 -17.23
CA ASN A 567 -7.44 -32.46 -16.46
C ASN A 567 -8.91 -32.09 -16.13
N GLY A 568 -9.46 -31.00 -16.70
CA GLY A 568 -10.88 -30.62 -16.56
C GLY A 568 -11.34 -30.10 -15.19
N LEU A 569 -10.52 -30.22 -14.14
CA LEU A 569 -10.84 -29.83 -12.76
C LEU A 569 -10.97 -28.32 -12.59
N LEU A 570 -9.95 -27.57 -13.02
CA LEU A 570 -9.98 -26.12 -13.06
C LEU A 570 -10.50 -25.70 -14.43
N ASN A 571 -11.83 -25.64 -14.55
CA ASN A 571 -12.53 -25.28 -15.79
C ASN A 571 -12.37 -23.80 -16.20
N GLY A 572 -11.29 -23.14 -15.79
CA GLY A 572 -10.97 -21.81 -16.28
C GLY A 572 -9.86 -21.02 -15.58
N CYS A 573 -9.36 -20.02 -16.30
CA CYS A 573 -8.36 -19.06 -15.85
C CYS A 573 -8.85 -18.25 -14.64
N VAL A 574 -10.16 -17.96 -14.57
CA VAL A 574 -10.82 -17.25 -13.45
C VAL A 574 -10.71 -17.97 -12.10
N ASN A 575 -10.50 -19.28 -12.08
CA ASN A 575 -10.37 -20.03 -10.84
C ASN A 575 -9.02 -19.79 -10.14
N CYS A 576 -8.00 -19.28 -10.83
CA CYS A 576 -6.67 -18.96 -10.29
C CYS A 576 -6.27 -17.49 -10.44
N HIS A 577 -6.82 -16.80 -11.43
CA HIS A 577 -6.58 -15.38 -11.73
C HIS A 577 -7.89 -14.59 -11.61
N ALA A 578 -8.63 -14.82 -10.52
CA ALA A 578 -9.97 -14.27 -10.30
C ALA A 578 -10.00 -12.73 -10.33
N ASN A 579 -8.92 -12.07 -9.93
CA ASN A 579 -8.77 -10.62 -10.00
C ASN A 579 -8.34 -10.12 -11.39
N THR A 580 -7.95 -11.00 -12.31
CA THR A 580 -7.36 -10.66 -13.63
C THR A 580 -8.32 -10.93 -14.78
N VAL A 581 -9.12 -12.01 -14.71
CA VAL A 581 -10.09 -12.42 -15.74
C VAL A 581 -11.48 -12.68 -15.13
N SER A 582 -12.53 -12.56 -15.94
CA SER A 582 -13.90 -12.98 -15.60
C SER A 582 -14.24 -14.38 -16.09
N ASP A 583 -13.55 -14.84 -17.14
CA ASP A 583 -13.71 -16.15 -17.78
C ASP A 583 -12.37 -16.56 -18.44
N ASN A 584 -12.41 -17.41 -19.47
CA ASN A 584 -11.21 -17.97 -20.12
C ASN A 584 -10.69 -17.10 -21.28
N THR A 585 -11.42 -16.04 -21.63
CA THR A 585 -11.17 -15.19 -22.80
C THR A 585 -11.28 -13.69 -22.49
N THR A 586 -11.96 -13.32 -21.40
CA THR A 586 -12.18 -11.93 -20.99
C THR A 586 -11.36 -11.54 -19.76
N LEU A 587 -10.43 -10.62 -19.96
CA LEU A 587 -9.76 -9.86 -18.91
C LEU A 587 -10.75 -8.94 -18.19
N ARG A 588 -10.68 -8.81 -16.86
CA ARG A 588 -11.51 -7.84 -16.12
C ARG A 588 -11.14 -6.40 -16.47
N PRO A 589 -12.08 -5.44 -16.47
CA PRO A 589 -11.76 -4.03 -16.71
C PRO A 589 -10.65 -3.51 -15.78
N GLU A 590 -10.76 -3.83 -14.48
CA GLU A 590 -9.85 -3.35 -13.43
C GLU A 590 -8.43 -3.93 -13.58
N ALA A 591 -8.33 -5.15 -14.11
CA ALA A 591 -7.07 -5.86 -14.32
C ALA A 591 -6.20 -5.28 -15.43
N ARG A 592 -6.84 -4.65 -16.43
CA ARG A 592 -6.17 -4.06 -17.59
C ARG A 592 -5.61 -2.67 -17.30
N LEU A 593 -6.11 -1.97 -16.27
CA LEU A 593 -5.72 -0.59 -15.94
C LEU A 593 -4.22 -0.46 -15.61
N THR A 594 -3.66 0.75 -15.69
CA THR A 594 -2.29 1.04 -15.20
C THR A 594 -2.12 0.58 -13.75
N GLY A 595 -1.43 -0.55 -13.54
CA GLY A 595 -1.21 -1.14 -12.21
C GLY A 595 -2.17 -2.28 -11.85
N GLY A 596 -3.15 -2.57 -12.69
CA GLY A 596 -4.01 -3.75 -12.61
C GLY A 596 -3.24 -5.07 -12.79
N THR A 597 -3.87 -6.14 -12.33
CA THR A 597 -3.34 -7.51 -12.12
C THR A 597 -2.98 -8.30 -13.40
N HIS A 598 -3.07 -7.68 -14.57
CA HIS A 598 -2.51 -8.23 -15.82
C HIS A 598 -1.14 -7.62 -16.16
N ILE A 599 -0.91 -6.35 -15.81
CA ILE A 599 0.19 -5.52 -16.33
C ILE A 599 0.94 -4.75 -15.22
N ASN A 600 1.00 -5.31 -14.02
CA ASN A 600 1.69 -4.70 -12.88
C ASN A 600 3.18 -5.10 -12.75
N GLY A 601 3.67 -6.05 -13.56
CA GLY A 601 5.03 -6.61 -13.45
C GLY A 601 5.11 -7.89 -12.59
N TYR A 602 4.02 -8.26 -11.93
CA TYR A 602 3.92 -9.42 -11.04
C TYR A 602 3.09 -10.55 -11.69
N LYS A 603 2.98 -11.68 -10.98
CA LYS A 603 2.17 -12.84 -11.39
C LYS A 603 1.05 -13.03 -10.36
N ASP A 604 0.04 -12.17 -10.47
CA ASP A 604 -1.09 -12.16 -9.54
C ASP A 604 -1.90 -13.45 -9.64
N ARG A 605 -2.24 -13.96 -8.46
CA ARG A 605 -3.06 -15.15 -8.26
C ARG A 605 -4.08 -14.82 -7.18
N ARG A 606 -5.36 -15.03 -7.50
CA ARG A 606 -6.46 -15.02 -6.54
C ARG A 606 -7.37 -16.17 -6.93
N PHE A 607 -7.54 -17.11 -6.02
CA PHE A 607 -8.43 -18.24 -6.24
C PHE A 607 -9.88 -17.80 -6.08
N SER A 608 -10.78 -18.41 -6.86
CA SER A 608 -12.23 -18.19 -6.74
C SER A 608 -13.02 -19.38 -7.26
N GLY A 609 -14.31 -19.44 -6.92
CA GLY A 609 -15.22 -20.50 -7.33
C GLY A 609 -15.20 -21.71 -6.39
N THR A 610 -15.61 -22.87 -6.91
CA THR A 610 -15.81 -24.10 -6.14
C THR A 610 -15.40 -25.30 -6.97
N ILE A 611 -14.65 -26.25 -6.41
CA ILE A 611 -14.27 -27.53 -7.03
C ILE A 611 -14.59 -28.66 -6.05
N GLY A 612 -15.25 -29.73 -6.52
CA GLY A 612 -15.62 -30.86 -5.65
C GLY A 612 -16.51 -30.46 -4.46
N GLY A 613 -17.31 -29.40 -4.61
CA GLY A 613 -18.09 -28.80 -3.51
C GLY A 613 -17.29 -27.95 -2.51
N GLN A 614 -15.96 -27.84 -2.66
CA GLN A 614 -15.08 -27.06 -1.79
C GLN A 614 -14.77 -25.69 -2.39
N VAL A 615 -14.90 -24.63 -1.57
CA VAL A 615 -14.65 -23.24 -1.99
C VAL A 615 -13.17 -22.99 -2.22
N LEU A 616 -12.84 -22.32 -3.31
CA LEU A 616 -11.51 -21.80 -3.62
C LEU A 616 -11.42 -20.33 -3.19
N ASP A 617 -10.50 -20.01 -2.26
CA ASP A 617 -10.19 -18.63 -1.89
C ASP A 617 -8.70 -18.43 -1.54
N GLY A 618 -8.28 -17.16 -1.46
CA GLY A 618 -6.94 -16.74 -1.07
C GLY A 618 -5.99 -16.52 -2.25
N THR A 619 -4.73 -16.23 -1.95
CA THR A 619 -3.68 -15.94 -2.94
C THR A 619 -2.53 -16.94 -2.92
N GLU A 620 -2.53 -17.92 -2.02
CA GLU A 620 -1.40 -18.85 -1.85
C GLU A 620 -1.80 -20.30 -2.09
N CYS A 621 -0.96 -21.03 -2.82
CA CYS A 621 -1.16 -22.44 -3.11
C CYS A 621 -1.25 -23.29 -1.83
N SER A 622 -0.71 -22.80 -0.71
CA SER A 622 -0.77 -23.38 0.63
C SER A 622 -2.16 -23.36 1.30
N ASN A 623 -3.17 -22.77 0.67
CA ASN A 623 -4.50 -22.60 1.25
C ASN A 623 -5.60 -23.32 0.45
N VAL A 624 -5.23 -24.00 -0.64
CA VAL A 624 -6.17 -24.65 -1.57
C VAL A 624 -6.46 -26.08 -1.12
N TYR A 625 -7.74 -26.48 -1.04
CA TYR A 625 -8.16 -27.84 -0.68
C TYR A 625 -7.40 -28.94 -1.46
N CYS A 626 -7.23 -28.75 -2.77
CA CYS A 626 -6.54 -29.72 -3.65
C CYS A 626 -5.04 -29.89 -3.35
N HIS A 627 -4.41 -29.01 -2.57
CA HIS A 627 -3.01 -29.12 -2.13
C HIS A 627 -2.87 -29.51 -0.65
N SER A 628 -4.00 -29.72 0.03
CA SER A 628 -4.04 -30.29 1.39
C SER A 628 -3.66 -31.78 1.40
N ASN A 629 -3.69 -32.39 2.57
CA ASN A 629 -3.66 -33.84 2.78
C ASN A 629 -4.79 -34.66 2.07
N GLY A 630 -5.64 -34.02 1.26
CA GLY A 630 -6.84 -34.59 0.63
C GLY A 630 -8.12 -34.46 1.46
N ARG A 631 -8.05 -33.83 2.64
CA ARG A 631 -9.20 -33.60 3.55
C ARG A 631 -9.48 -32.13 3.82
N GLY A 632 -8.78 -31.21 3.15
CA GLY A 632 -8.89 -29.76 3.38
C GLY A 632 -8.19 -29.29 4.66
N THR A 633 -7.42 -30.15 5.32
CA THR A 633 -6.78 -29.86 6.61
C THR A 633 -5.25 -29.98 6.53
N THR A 634 -4.57 -29.62 7.61
CA THR A 634 -3.12 -29.74 7.72
C THR A 634 -2.64 -31.20 7.76
N PRO A 635 -1.40 -31.48 7.32
CA PRO A 635 -0.49 -30.56 6.64
C PRO A 635 -1.00 -30.21 5.23
N ILE A 636 -0.69 -28.98 4.78
CA ILE A 636 -0.96 -28.52 3.42
C ILE A 636 0.39 -28.34 2.74
N THR A 637 0.59 -28.97 1.59
CA THR A 637 1.78 -28.73 0.78
C THR A 637 1.57 -27.43 0.00
N ALA A 638 2.59 -26.58 -0.06
CA ALA A 638 2.66 -25.53 -1.06
C ALA A 638 3.48 -26.08 -2.25
N PRO A 639 2.85 -26.63 -3.31
CA PRO A 639 3.59 -27.05 -4.48
C PRO A 639 4.24 -25.82 -5.13
N VAL A 640 5.52 -25.95 -5.47
CA VAL A 640 6.28 -24.91 -6.16
C VAL A 640 5.82 -24.89 -7.60
N TRP A 641 5.16 -23.80 -8.01
CA TRP A 641 4.51 -23.67 -9.31
C TRP A 641 5.40 -24.04 -10.51
N SER A 642 6.70 -23.76 -10.42
CA SER A 642 7.70 -24.03 -11.46
C SER A 642 8.41 -25.38 -11.36
N ASP A 643 8.09 -26.22 -10.39
CA ASP A 643 8.70 -27.54 -10.18
C ASP A 643 7.63 -28.64 -10.14
N PRO A 644 7.42 -29.36 -11.25
CA PRO A 644 6.45 -30.46 -11.33
C PRO A 644 6.68 -31.60 -10.32
N SER A 645 7.90 -31.76 -9.77
CA SER A 645 8.16 -32.79 -8.75
C SER A 645 7.40 -32.52 -7.44
N THR A 646 7.11 -31.24 -7.15
CA THR A 646 6.33 -30.85 -5.97
C THR A 646 4.82 -31.16 -6.11
N GLY A 647 4.36 -31.57 -7.30
CA GLY A 647 3.03 -32.11 -7.55
C GLY A 647 2.98 -33.65 -7.66
N ALA A 648 4.02 -34.36 -7.24
CA ALA A 648 4.10 -35.82 -7.36
C ALA A 648 3.22 -36.58 -6.35
N CYS A 649 2.95 -37.85 -6.65
CA CYS A 649 2.26 -38.78 -5.75
C CYS A 649 3.08 -38.99 -4.46
N GLY A 650 2.74 -38.24 -3.41
CA GLY A 650 3.53 -38.14 -2.19
C GLY A 650 3.59 -36.74 -1.59
N THR A 651 3.11 -35.71 -2.32
CA THR A 651 3.12 -34.30 -1.84
C THR A 651 1.75 -33.81 -1.36
N CYS A 652 0.66 -34.10 -2.07
CA CYS A 652 -0.70 -33.85 -1.58
C CYS A 652 -1.12 -34.98 -0.61
N HIS A 653 -1.12 -36.23 -1.06
CA HIS A 653 -1.14 -37.39 -0.18
C HIS A 653 0.27 -37.64 0.35
N PHE A 654 0.65 -36.86 1.36
CA PHE A 654 1.97 -36.88 2.01
C PHE A 654 2.47 -38.32 2.26
N ALA A 655 3.73 -38.58 1.89
CA ALA A 655 4.40 -39.87 2.06
C ALA A 655 5.74 -39.75 2.83
N SER A 656 5.86 -38.73 3.68
CA SER A 656 6.97 -38.58 4.63
C SER A 656 6.95 -39.69 5.68
N ALA A 657 8.14 -40.16 6.08
CA ALA A 657 8.26 -41.22 7.08
C ALA A 657 7.79 -40.75 8.47
N GLY A 658 6.55 -41.09 8.84
CA GLY A 658 6.02 -40.98 10.20
C GLY A 658 5.09 -39.79 10.50
N SER A 659 4.38 -39.22 9.51
CA SER A 659 3.53 -38.04 9.76
C SER A 659 2.34 -37.81 8.80
N SER A 660 1.76 -38.84 8.18
CA SER A 660 0.74 -38.63 7.13
C SER A 660 -0.01 -39.87 6.65
N ARG A 661 0.69 -40.98 6.42
CA ARG A 661 0.07 -42.28 6.06
C ARG A 661 -0.68 -42.92 7.25
N ASP A 662 -0.70 -42.25 8.39
CA ASP A 662 -1.35 -42.58 9.68
C ASP A 662 -2.89 -42.70 9.65
N THR A 663 -3.52 -42.65 8.48
CA THR A 663 -4.97 -42.92 8.33
C THR A 663 -5.25 -44.39 8.02
N TYR A 664 -5.93 -45.05 8.96
CA TYR A 664 -6.43 -46.42 8.84
C TYR A 664 -5.34 -47.43 8.41
N ALA A 665 -5.60 -48.24 7.38
CA ALA A 665 -4.72 -49.30 6.90
C ALA A 665 -3.46 -48.80 6.17
N HIS A 666 -3.41 -47.56 5.68
CA HIS A 666 -2.20 -46.99 5.07
C HIS A 666 -1.03 -46.99 6.06
N PHE A 667 -1.31 -46.76 7.35
CA PHE A 667 -0.28 -46.76 8.39
C PHE A 667 0.45 -48.09 8.42
N ALA A 668 -0.31 -49.18 8.55
CA ALA A 668 0.21 -50.54 8.62
C ALA A 668 1.00 -50.94 7.37
N HIS A 669 0.59 -50.50 6.18
CA HIS A 669 1.23 -50.92 4.93
C HIS A 669 2.45 -50.06 4.53
N LEU A 670 2.46 -48.77 4.88
CA LEU A 670 3.25 -47.76 4.15
C LEU A 670 4.11 -46.82 5.02
N SER A 671 4.07 -46.93 6.35
CA SER A 671 4.90 -46.12 7.27
C SER A 671 5.19 -46.80 8.62
N SER A 672 4.30 -47.67 9.06
CA SER A 672 4.54 -48.62 10.13
C SER A 672 5.83 -49.41 9.89
N ALA A 673 6.75 -49.36 10.84
CA ALA A 673 7.97 -50.15 10.81
C ALA A 673 7.69 -51.67 10.78
N TYR A 674 6.51 -52.14 11.22
CA TYR A 674 6.20 -53.56 11.37
C TYR A 674 5.47 -54.21 10.18
N GLY A 675 5.15 -53.43 9.14
CA GLY A 675 4.51 -53.91 7.92
C GLY A 675 5.42 -53.88 6.68
N PRO A 676 4.84 -53.88 5.46
CA PRO A 676 5.55 -53.87 4.17
C PRO A 676 6.60 -52.80 3.97
N LEU A 677 6.40 -51.60 4.54
CA LEU A 677 7.27 -50.45 4.32
C LEU A 677 7.54 -50.23 2.82
N ASP A 678 6.48 -50.15 1.99
CA ASP A 678 6.69 -49.86 0.57
C ASP A 678 7.30 -48.47 0.41
N SER A 679 8.61 -48.50 0.13
CA SER A 679 9.51 -47.36 0.02
C SER A 679 9.44 -46.69 -1.35
N LYS A 680 8.70 -47.27 -2.32
CA LYS A 680 8.41 -46.65 -3.60
C LYS A 680 7.43 -45.51 -3.39
N GLN A 681 7.94 -44.29 -3.28
CA GLN A 681 7.17 -43.04 -3.32
C GLN A 681 6.81 -42.69 -4.79
N SER A 682 6.29 -43.66 -5.54
CA SER A 682 6.02 -43.55 -6.97
C SER A 682 4.58 -44.01 -7.29
N PRO A 683 3.97 -43.54 -8.40
CA PRO A 683 2.57 -43.86 -8.71
C PRO A 683 2.28 -45.37 -8.78
N GLU A 684 3.27 -46.16 -9.18
CA GLU A 684 3.13 -47.60 -9.43
C GLU A 684 2.93 -48.41 -8.13
N SER A 685 3.39 -47.93 -6.97
CA SER A 685 3.12 -48.59 -5.68
C SER A 685 1.69 -48.33 -5.23
N CYS A 686 1.19 -47.10 -5.40
CA CYS A 686 -0.21 -46.76 -5.16
C CYS A 686 -1.14 -47.60 -6.06
N ASN A 687 -0.79 -47.77 -7.33
CA ASN A 687 -1.53 -48.59 -8.30
C ASN A 687 -1.60 -50.09 -7.92
N SER A 688 -0.74 -50.59 -7.02
CA SER A 688 -0.86 -51.98 -6.51
C SER A 688 -2.06 -52.20 -5.59
N CYS A 689 -2.62 -51.11 -5.04
CA CYS A 689 -3.74 -51.13 -4.10
C CYS A 689 -4.94 -50.28 -4.57
N HIS A 690 -4.74 -49.31 -5.47
CA HIS A 690 -5.79 -48.36 -5.88
C HIS A 690 -5.95 -48.33 -7.40
N ALA A 691 -7.18 -48.57 -7.87
CA ALA A 691 -7.56 -48.33 -9.25
C ALA A 691 -8.08 -46.88 -9.39
N TYR A 692 -7.36 -46.04 -10.15
CA TYR A 692 -7.73 -44.65 -10.35
C TYR A 692 -8.56 -44.47 -11.63
N PRO A 693 -9.80 -43.95 -11.55
CA PRO A 693 -10.48 -43.41 -12.73
C PRO A 693 -9.77 -42.13 -13.21
N THR A 694 -10.10 -41.67 -14.42
CA THR A 694 -9.45 -40.51 -15.06
C THR A 694 -9.59 -39.17 -14.32
N ALA A 695 -10.49 -39.08 -13.34
CA ALA A 695 -10.60 -37.95 -12.42
C ALA A 695 -10.15 -38.35 -11.00
N HIS A 696 -8.89 -38.09 -10.66
CA HIS A 696 -8.29 -38.40 -9.35
C HIS A 696 -8.75 -37.45 -8.21
N VAL A 697 -9.61 -36.45 -8.50
CA VAL A 697 -9.88 -35.31 -7.61
C VAL A 697 -11.36 -34.89 -7.66
N ASP A 698 -12.27 -35.87 -7.63
CA ASP A 698 -13.72 -35.68 -7.58
C ASP A 698 -14.26 -35.34 -6.18
N GLY A 699 -13.41 -35.44 -5.15
CA GLY A 699 -13.75 -35.26 -3.73
C GLY A 699 -14.05 -36.57 -2.99
N ASN A 700 -14.06 -37.72 -3.68
CA ASN A 700 -14.31 -39.03 -3.09
C ASN A 700 -13.01 -39.82 -2.91
N ILE A 701 -12.90 -40.55 -1.80
CA ILE A 701 -11.89 -41.61 -1.67
C ILE A 701 -12.47 -42.85 -2.34
N ASN A 702 -11.97 -43.18 -3.53
CA ASN A 702 -12.26 -44.44 -4.20
C ASN A 702 -11.39 -45.56 -3.59
N PHE A 703 -12.02 -46.65 -3.14
CA PHE A 703 -11.38 -47.76 -2.42
C PHE A 703 -11.36 -49.03 -3.29
N PRO A 704 -10.31 -49.88 -3.20
CA PRO A 704 -10.33 -51.23 -3.77
C PRO A 704 -11.38 -52.13 -3.10
N ASP A 705 -11.72 -53.23 -3.76
CA ASP A 705 -12.48 -54.31 -3.14
C ASP A 705 -11.65 -55.13 -2.14
N ASN A 706 -12.36 -55.89 -1.29
CA ASN A 706 -11.74 -56.75 -0.28
C ASN A 706 -11.19 -58.08 -0.87
N ALA A 707 -11.53 -58.39 -2.13
CA ALA A 707 -11.06 -59.58 -2.83
C ALA A 707 -9.61 -59.43 -3.31
N THR A 708 -9.21 -58.21 -3.70
CA THR A 708 -7.86 -57.85 -4.10
C THR A 708 -6.87 -58.09 -2.95
N CYS A 709 -7.20 -57.64 -1.74
CA CYS A 709 -6.36 -57.78 -0.55
C CYS A 709 -6.17 -59.25 -0.11
N THR A 710 -7.23 -60.06 -0.19
CA THR A 710 -7.21 -61.47 0.25
C THR A 710 -6.59 -62.40 -0.79
N THR A 711 -6.75 -62.10 -2.08
CA THR A 711 -6.12 -62.86 -3.17
C THR A 711 -4.59 -62.72 -3.13
N ASN A 712 -4.06 -61.52 -2.93
CA ASN A 712 -2.64 -61.23 -3.19
C ASN A 712 -1.75 -61.10 -1.95
N CYS A 713 -2.28 -60.66 -0.79
CA CYS A 713 -1.44 -60.27 0.35
C CYS A 713 -1.81 -60.96 1.68
N HIS A 714 -3.10 -61.00 2.03
CA HIS A 714 -3.57 -61.45 3.36
C HIS A 714 -4.44 -62.70 3.24
N LYS A 715 -3.82 -63.89 3.31
CA LYS A 715 -4.47 -65.18 2.98
C LYS A 715 -5.47 -65.70 4.02
N ASN A 716 -5.58 -65.07 5.19
CA ASN A 716 -6.48 -65.47 6.28
C ASN A 716 -7.51 -64.36 6.60
N SER A 717 -8.70 -64.78 7.03
CA SER A 717 -9.90 -63.94 7.19
C SER A 717 -10.56 -64.24 8.56
N PRO A 718 -11.25 -63.30 9.23
CA PRO A 718 -11.61 -61.94 8.79
C PRO A 718 -10.45 -60.93 8.85
N LEU A 719 -10.43 -60.03 7.87
CA LEU A 719 -9.60 -58.82 7.93
C LEU A 719 -10.34 -57.72 8.74
N PRO A 720 -9.63 -56.89 9.53
CA PRO A 720 -10.22 -55.73 10.19
C PRO A 720 -10.86 -54.74 9.20
N ASN A 721 -11.87 -53.98 9.64
CA ASN A 721 -12.50 -52.95 8.79
C ASN A 721 -11.50 -51.84 8.45
N TRP A 722 -11.20 -51.70 7.15
CA TRP A 722 -10.27 -50.71 6.59
C TRP A 722 -10.68 -49.25 6.80
N ARG A 723 -11.92 -48.97 7.25
CA ARG A 723 -12.49 -47.62 7.38
C ARG A 723 -12.58 -47.05 8.80
N GLU A 724 -12.45 -47.88 9.84
CA GLU A 724 -12.95 -47.51 11.18
C GLU A 724 -11.90 -47.50 12.29
N VAL A 725 -10.85 -48.34 12.22
CA VAL A 725 -9.92 -48.51 13.34
C VAL A 725 -8.47 -48.19 12.94
N PRO A 726 -7.88 -47.10 13.43
CA PRO A 726 -6.46 -46.85 13.23
C PRO A 726 -5.61 -47.83 14.09
N HIS A 727 -4.52 -48.32 13.52
CA HIS A 727 -3.47 -49.12 14.19
C HIS A 727 -3.83 -50.53 14.71
N VAL A 728 -4.90 -51.19 14.24
CA VAL A 728 -5.10 -52.63 14.54
C VAL A 728 -3.99 -53.47 13.94
N ARG A 729 -3.33 -54.27 14.77
CA ARG A 729 -2.29 -55.21 14.33
C ARG A 729 -2.91 -56.54 13.99
N LEU A 730 -2.56 -57.06 12.82
CA LEU A 730 -2.77 -58.46 12.49
C LEU A 730 -1.95 -59.34 13.46
N ALA A 731 -2.56 -60.41 13.96
CA ALA A 731 -1.85 -61.42 14.74
C ALA A 731 -0.74 -62.05 13.87
N CYS A 732 0.43 -62.36 14.44
CA CYS A 732 1.56 -62.92 13.69
C CYS A 732 1.15 -64.23 12.98
N GLU A 733 0.29 -64.98 13.65
CA GLU A 733 -0.34 -66.22 13.24
C GLU A 733 -1.11 -66.07 11.92
N SER A 734 -1.73 -64.92 11.63
CA SER A 734 -2.47 -64.67 10.39
C SER A 734 -1.61 -64.58 9.12
N CYS A 735 -0.29 -64.48 9.27
CA CYS A 735 0.68 -64.58 8.17
C CYS A 735 1.58 -65.80 8.27
N HIS A 736 1.90 -66.27 9.49
CA HIS A 736 2.91 -67.29 9.77
C HIS A 736 2.37 -68.66 10.18
N ALA A 737 1.05 -68.89 10.16
CA ALA A 737 0.47 -70.20 10.44
C ALA A 737 -0.72 -70.51 9.53
N GLY A 738 -0.96 -71.80 9.29
CA GLY A 738 -2.01 -72.25 8.36
C GLY A 738 -1.69 -71.83 6.92
N ASN A 739 -2.62 -71.11 6.26
CA ASN A 739 -2.38 -70.57 4.93
C ASN A 739 -1.38 -69.40 5.01
N LEU A 740 -0.11 -69.67 4.73
CA LEU A 740 0.96 -68.67 4.82
C LEU A 740 0.73 -67.52 3.83
N SER A 741 0.84 -66.28 4.32
CA SER A 741 0.73 -65.10 3.46
C SER A 741 1.92 -65.01 2.51
N VAL A 742 1.68 -64.50 1.30
CA VAL A 742 2.68 -64.32 0.24
C VAL A 742 2.75 -62.82 -0.07
N ILE A 743 3.96 -62.27 -0.20
CA ILE A 743 4.18 -60.86 -0.53
C ILE A 743 5.35 -60.79 -1.52
N ASP A 744 5.15 -60.14 -2.67
CA ASP A 744 6.15 -60.04 -3.76
C ASP A 744 6.74 -61.41 -4.16
N GLY A 745 5.85 -62.41 -4.30
CA GLY A 745 6.19 -63.80 -4.60
C GLY A 745 6.86 -64.58 -3.47
N LYS A 746 7.16 -63.97 -2.31
CA LYS A 746 7.84 -64.62 -1.19
C LYS A 746 6.85 -65.02 -0.10
N THR A 747 6.84 -66.31 0.25
CA THR A 747 6.00 -66.89 1.30
C THR A 747 6.56 -66.58 2.69
N ALA A 748 5.69 -66.23 3.63
CA ALA A 748 6.04 -66.02 5.03
C ALA A 748 6.60 -67.30 5.69
N SER A 749 7.64 -67.16 6.51
CA SER A 749 8.26 -68.29 7.21
C SER A 749 7.27 -68.98 8.15
N ASP A 750 7.07 -70.29 8.01
CA ASP A 750 6.15 -71.06 8.87
C ASP A 750 6.55 -71.04 10.35
N LYS A 751 5.54 -70.81 11.20
CA LYS A 751 5.59 -70.83 12.66
C LYS A 751 4.43 -71.62 13.26
N SER A 752 3.72 -72.44 12.47
CA SER A 752 2.61 -73.28 12.92
C SER A 752 2.97 -74.17 14.12
N LEU A 753 4.21 -74.68 14.20
CA LEU A 753 4.71 -75.40 15.38
C LEU A 753 4.77 -74.52 16.64
N PHE A 754 5.19 -73.26 16.53
CA PHE A 754 5.13 -72.32 17.67
C PHE A 754 3.68 -72.14 18.10
N VAL A 755 2.77 -71.92 17.16
CA VAL A 755 1.34 -71.73 17.44
C VAL A 755 0.73 -72.95 18.14
N ALA A 756 1.09 -74.15 17.71
CA ALA A 756 0.71 -75.44 18.31
C ALA A 756 1.38 -75.73 19.67
N GLY A 757 2.17 -74.81 20.23
CA GLY A 757 2.71 -74.92 21.59
C GLY A 757 4.14 -75.44 21.70
N TYR A 758 4.87 -75.59 20.59
CA TYR A 758 6.28 -76.00 20.60
C TYR A 758 7.22 -74.80 20.85
N GLY A 759 8.51 -75.09 21.06
CA GLY A 759 9.53 -74.06 21.32
C GLY A 759 9.26 -73.29 22.61
N HIS A 760 9.48 -71.98 22.60
CA HIS A 760 9.29 -71.14 23.79
C HIS A 760 7.82 -70.91 24.18
N LYS A 761 6.83 -71.18 23.30
CA LYS A 761 5.41 -71.13 23.68
C LYS A 761 5.05 -72.15 24.75
N LYS A 762 5.74 -73.31 24.78
CA LYS A 762 5.62 -74.33 25.84
C LYS A 762 5.94 -73.79 27.24
N PHE A 763 6.71 -72.69 27.32
CA PHE A 763 7.10 -72.03 28.56
C PHE A 763 6.41 -70.66 28.74
N GLY A 764 5.21 -70.50 28.15
CA GLY A 764 4.36 -69.31 28.31
C GLY A 764 4.86 -68.05 27.61
N LYS A 765 5.90 -68.12 26.76
CA LYS A 765 6.39 -66.96 26.01
C LYS A 765 5.52 -66.73 24.77
N ALA A 766 5.04 -65.51 24.59
CA ALA A 766 4.34 -65.08 23.38
C ALA A 766 5.33 -64.68 22.27
N CYS A 767 4.84 -64.50 21.04
CA CYS A 767 5.65 -63.95 19.93
C CYS A 767 6.31 -62.62 20.32
N SER A 768 5.56 -61.75 21.01
CA SER A 768 6.02 -60.45 21.55
C SER A 768 7.05 -60.55 22.68
N SER A 769 7.19 -61.70 23.35
CA SER A 769 8.18 -61.90 24.42
C SER A 769 9.61 -62.03 23.89
N CYS A 770 9.80 -62.16 22.57
CA CYS A 770 11.12 -62.24 21.94
C CYS A 770 11.22 -61.38 20.67
N HIS A 771 10.12 -61.13 19.96
CA HIS A 771 10.10 -60.27 18.77
C HIS A 771 9.34 -58.99 19.05
N ASN A 772 9.98 -57.84 18.86
CA ASN A 772 9.32 -56.55 18.97
C ASN A 772 8.24 -56.48 17.88
N PRO A 773 6.95 -56.36 18.25
CA PRO A 773 5.86 -56.28 17.29
C PRO A 773 5.95 -55.03 16.42
N ASP A 774 6.79 -54.04 16.76
CA ASP A 774 7.06 -52.80 16.04
C ASP A 774 8.28 -52.84 15.11
N SER A 775 9.19 -53.81 15.28
CA SER A 775 10.47 -53.82 14.55
C SER A 775 10.34 -54.21 13.08
N LYS A 776 11.28 -53.74 12.24
CA LYS A 776 11.28 -53.99 10.78
C LYS A 776 11.16 -55.47 10.44
N HIS A 777 10.05 -55.82 9.78
CA HIS A 777 9.68 -57.20 9.48
C HIS A 777 10.16 -57.62 8.07
N PHE A 778 9.76 -56.86 7.06
CA PHE A 778 10.19 -57.04 5.67
C PHE A 778 10.53 -55.67 5.08
N ASN A 779 11.58 -55.62 4.25
CA ASN A 779 12.10 -54.41 3.63
C ASN A 779 12.18 -54.64 2.11
N ILE A 780 11.69 -53.70 1.30
CA ILE A 780 11.80 -53.75 -0.17
C ILE A 780 13.24 -53.41 -0.62
N PRO A 781 13.81 -54.08 -1.65
CA PRO A 781 13.27 -55.25 -2.36
C PRO A 781 13.28 -56.49 -1.45
N VAL A 782 12.16 -57.23 -1.43
CA VAL A 782 11.66 -57.98 -0.24
C VAL A 782 12.66 -59.00 0.32
N ASN A 783 13.58 -58.54 1.16
CA ASN A 783 14.54 -59.38 1.87
C ASN A 783 14.14 -59.35 3.35
N GLY A 784 13.40 -60.38 3.75
CA GLY A 784 12.77 -60.47 5.07
C GLY A 784 13.80 -60.32 6.19
N ASN A 785 13.57 -59.36 7.09
CA ASN A 785 14.47 -59.13 8.21
C ASN A 785 14.24 -60.19 9.28
N THR A 786 15.09 -61.21 9.30
CA THR A 786 15.09 -62.28 10.30
C THR A 786 15.35 -61.77 11.72
N LYS A 787 15.77 -60.52 11.89
CA LYS A 787 16.07 -59.87 13.19
C LYS A 787 14.95 -58.92 13.64
N ARG A 788 13.73 -59.43 13.83
CA ARG A 788 12.64 -58.73 14.55
C ARG A 788 12.78 -58.75 16.08
N LEU A 789 13.92 -59.15 16.61
CA LEU A 789 14.14 -59.36 18.04
C LEU A 789 13.83 -58.08 18.83
N ILE A 790 13.30 -58.18 20.07
CA ILE A 790 13.16 -56.99 20.93
C ILE A 790 14.52 -56.32 21.13
N PRO A 791 14.63 -54.97 21.30
CA PRO A 791 15.92 -54.28 21.30
C PRO A 791 16.94 -54.87 22.27
N GLU A 792 16.48 -55.38 23.41
CA GLU A 792 17.26 -56.03 24.47
C GLU A 792 17.80 -57.42 24.09
N LEU A 793 17.26 -58.00 23.02
CA LEU A 793 17.76 -59.21 22.36
C LEU A 793 18.63 -58.89 21.12
N GLN A 794 18.82 -57.62 20.75
CA GLN A 794 19.66 -57.24 19.60
C GLN A 794 21.10 -56.95 20.05
N GLY A 795 22.09 -57.37 19.25
CA GLY A 795 23.50 -57.06 19.53
C GLY A 795 24.46 -58.06 18.92
N ALA A 796 25.57 -58.30 19.63
CA ALA A 796 26.56 -59.32 19.29
C ALA A 796 25.97 -60.74 19.31
N THR A 797 26.71 -61.69 18.73
CA THR A 797 26.30 -63.10 18.62
C THR A 797 25.92 -63.68 19.99
N ASN A 798 24.63 -64.02 20.15
CA ASN A 798 23.98 -64.63 21.32
C ASN A 798 23.47 -63.68 22.42
N VAL A 799 23.50 -62.36 22.22
CA VAL A 799 22.76 -61.41 23.08
C VAL A 799 21.27 -61.81 23.19
N GLN A 800 20.69 -62.29 22.08
CA GLN A 800 19.29 -62.76 22.02
C GLN A 800 18.98 -63.98 22.90
N CYS A 801 20.01 -64.71 23.33
CA CYS A 801 19.88 -65.80 24.30
C CYS A 801 20.26 -65.31 25.71
N GLN A 802 21.34 -64.56 25.83
CA GLN A 802 21.89 -64.12 27.12
C GLN A 802 20.93 -63.25 27.94
N TYR A 803 20.10 -62.40 27.31
CA TYR A 803 19.09 -61.60 28.02
C TYR A 803 18.13 -62.45 28.87
N CYS A 804 17.52 -63.49 28.29
CA CYS A 804 16.65 -64.42 29.02
C CYS A 804 17.49 -65.39 29.88
N HIS A 805 18.52 -65.98 29.30
CA HIS A 805 19.21 -67.10 29.92
C HIS A 805 20.22 -66.69 31.00
N ASN A 806 20.65 -65.44 31.08
CA ASN A 806 21.43 -64.94 32.22
C ASN A 806 20.53 -64.31 33.30
N ASN A 807 19.20 -64.37 33.14
CA ASN A 807 18.22 -63.72 34.01
C ASN A 807 17.35 -64.75 34.78
N VAL A 808 17.50 -64.77 36.11
CA VAL A 808 16.76 -65.68 37.02
C VAL A 808 15.25 -65.50 36.95
N SER A 809 14.77 -64.27 36.78
CA SER A 809 13.34 -63.95 36.73
C SER A 809 12.70 -64.34 35.39
N GLN A 810 13.47 -64.32 34.30
CA GLN A 810 12.96 -64.67 32.96
C GLN A 810 13.05 -66.16 32.64
N VAL A 811 14.01 -66.88 33.23
CA VAL A 811 14.19 -68.33 33.13
C VAL A 811 14.40 -68.91 34.55
N PRO A 812 13.32 -69.21 35.30
CA PRO A 812 13.42 -69.67 36.70
C PRO A 812 14.21 -70.97 36.90
N THR A 813 14.20 -71.87 35.91
CA THR A 813 14.92 -73.15 35.94
C THR A 813 16.43 -72.98 35.73
N ALA A 814 17.21 -73.10 36.81
CA ALA A 814 18.66 -72.84 36.80
C ALA A 814 19.47 -73.63 35.76
N ARG A 815 19.03 -74.85 35.39
CA ARG A 815 19.69 -75.69 34.36
C ARG A 815 19.77 -75.04 32.98
N PHE A 816 18.88 -74.10 32.68
CA PHE A 816 18.88 -73.37 31.40
C PHE A 816 19.53 -71.99 31.51
N ARG A 817 20.16 -71.65 32.65
CA ARG A 817 20.78 -70.34 32.85
C ARG A 817 22.30 -70.32 32.71
N ASN A 818 22.83 -69.12 32.48
CA ASN A 818 24.25 -68.81 32.30
C ASN A 818 24.91 -69.74 31.27
N VAL A 819 24.18 -70.04 30.20
CA VAL A 819 24.65 -70.84 29.08
C VAL A 819 25.57 -69.98 28.20
N SER A 820 26.81 -70.41 28.15
CA SER A 820 27.89 -69.84 27.35
C SER A 820 27.69 -70.15 25.85
N THR A 821 28.66 -69.81 25.01
CA THR A 821 28.57 -69.94 23.54
C THR A 821 29.65 -70.88 22.99
N HIS A 822 29.37 -71.71 21.99
CA HIS A 822 30.38 -72.63 21.44
C HIS A 822 31.45 -71.82 20.68
N PHE A 823 32.74 -72.09 20.91
CA PHE A 823 33.83 -71.47 20.17
C PHE A 823 34.27 -72.32 18.97
N MET A 824 34.72 -71.67 17.89
CA MET A 824 35.58 -72.33 16.89
C MET A 824 37.04 -71.94 17.14
N PRO A 825 38.00 -72.88 17.02
CA PRO A 825 39.42 -72.55 16.94
C PRO A 825 39.69 -71.58 15.77
N ALA A 826 40.71 -70.75 15.90
CA ALA A 826 41.12 -69.83 14.86
C ALA A 826 42.17 -70.46 13.94
N ASP A 827 41.79 -70.72 12.68
CA ASP A 827 42.76 -70.92 11.61
C ASP A 827 43.43 -69.58 11.27
N TYR A 828 44.77 -69.57 11.24
CA TYR A 828 45.63 -68.47 10.76
C TYR A 828 45.35 -67.06 11.32
N GLY A 829 45.52 -66.88 12.64
CA GLY A 829 45.88 -65.57 13.22
C GLY A 829 44.77 -64.51 13.30
N LYS A 830 43.50 -64.90 13.19
CA LYS A 830 42.33 -64.05 13.47
C LYS A 830 41.68 -64.44 14.82
N PRO A 831 40.93 -63.56 15.50
CA PRO A 831 40.32 -63.89 16.79
C PRO A 831 39.28 -65.03 16.67
N THR A 832 39.11 -65.78 17.78
CA THR A 832 38.19 -66.92 17.87
C THR A 832 36.73 -66.51 17.70
N ALA A 833 36.01 -67.18 16.80
CA ALA A 833 34.60 -66.89 16.52
C ALA A 833 33.67 -67.59 17.52
N THR A 834 32.71 -66.84 18.08
CA THR A 834 31.59 -67.37 18.84
C THR A 834 30.49 -67.85 17.89
N MET A 835 30.09 -69.12 18.03
CA MET A 835 28.99 -69.71 17.26
C MET A 835 27.64 -69.22 17.79
N ALA A 836 26.69 -68.92 16.89
CA ALA A 836 25.34 -68.55 17.26
C ALA A 836 24.55 -69.76 17.82
N CYS A 837 23.89 -69.63 18.97
CA CYS A 837 23.00 -70.66 19.53
C CYS A 837 21.88 -71.05 18.56
N THR A 838 21.44 -70.11 17.73
CA THR A 838 20.44 -70.30 16.67
C THR A 838 20.91 -71.21 15.53
N GLN A 839 22.20 -71.57 15.47
CA GLN A 839 22.74 -72.60 14.60
C GLN A 839 22.18 -73.99 14.96
N CYS A 840 22.07 -74.28 16.25
CA CYS A 840 21.63 -75.58 16.77
C CYS A 840 20.19 -75.56 17.29
N HIS A 841 19.66 -74.40 17.67
CA HIS A 841 18.30 -74.25 18.20
C HIS A 841 17.41 -73.38 17.29
N ASP A 842 16.14 -73.73 17.14
CA ASP A 842 15.11 -72.83 16.65
C ASP A 842 14.21 -72.39 17.81
N VAL A 843 14.24 -71.11 18.17
CA VAL A 843 13.45 -70.58 19.29
C VAL A 843 11.94 -70.69 19.05
N HIS A 844 11.50 -70.80 17.80
CA HIS A 844 10.10 -71.00 17.39
C HIS A 844 9.64 -72.46 17.50
N GLY A 845 10.53 -73.39 17.83
CA GLY A 845 10.15 -74.77 18.12
C GLY A 845 10.26 -75.73 16.94
N THR A 846 10.30 -77.00 17.31
CA THR A 846 10.67 -78.15 16.47
C THR A 846 10.01 -79.39 17.03
N THR A 847 9.94 -80.47 16.25
CA THR A 847 9.57 -81.81 16.76
C THR A 847 10.61 -82.37 17.76
N ASN A 848 11.86 -81.93 17.66
CA ASN A 848 12.98 -82.30 18.55
C ASN A 848 12.90 -81.65 19.94
N MET A 849 13.52 -82.30 20.93
CA MET A 849 13.72 -81.76 22.29
C MET A 849 14.60 -80.52 22.30
N PHE A 850 14.46 -79.70 23.36
CA PHE A 850 15.22 -78.46 23.60
C PHE A 850 15.22 -77.49 22.41
N SER A 851 14.19 -77.58 21.57
CA SER A 851 14.02 -76.80 20.35
C SER A 851 15.18 -76.93 19.36
N ILE A 852 15.86 -78.08 19.31
CA ILE A 852 17.02 -78.32 18.42
C ILE A 852 16.54 -78.42 16.97
N ARG A 853 17.14 -77.65 16.04
CA ARG A 853 16.63 -77.54 14.64
C ARG A 853 16.43 -78.92 14.02
N THR A 854 15.30 -79.14 13.34
CA THR A 854 15.06 -80.34 12.53
C THR A 854 15.94 -80.40 11.28
N SER A 855 16.56 -79.29 10.89
CA SER A 855 17.59 -79.25 9.86
C SER A 855 18.70 -78.25 10.25
N ILE A 856 19.96 -78.69 10.15
CA ILE A 856 21.16 -77.90 10.47
C ILE A 856 22.12 -77.99 9.28
N SER A 857 22.75 -76.88 8.90
CA SER A 857 23.76 -76.80 7.82
C SER A 857 25.06 -76.24 8.35
N PHE A 858 26.19 -76.92 8.13
CA PHE A 858 27.50 -76.30 8.32
C PHE A 858 27.72 -75.22 7.23
N ILE A 859 28.72 -74.36 7.42
CA ILE A 859 28.99 -73.24 6.52
C ILE A 859 29.21 -73.78 5.09
N ASN A 860 28.44 -73.27 4.13
CA ASN A 860 28.44 -73.66 2.72
C ASN A 860 28.13 -75.14 2.43
N SER A 861 27.39 -75.86 3.29
CA SER A 861 26.97 -77.25 3.06
C SER A 861 25.46 -77.46 3.02
N THR A 862 25.01 -78.51 2.32
CA THR A 862 23.60 -78.91 2.26
C THR A 862 23.06 -79.26 3.65
N ALA A 863 21.93 -78.66 4.01
CA ALA A 863 21.32 -78.86 5.32
C ALA A 863 20.96 -80.34 5.57
N GLN A 864 21.23 -80.81 6.80
CA GLN A 864 21.04 -82.20 7.21
C GLN A 864 19.87 -82.30 8.18
N THR A 865 18.95 -83.23 7.94
CA THR A 865 17.80 -83.49 8.81
C THR A 865 18.24 -84.17 10.11
N ILE A 866 17.86 -83.60 11.25
CA ILE A 866 18.23 -84.07 12.59
C ILE A 866 16.98 -84.46 13.38
N THR A 867 17.02 -85.66 13.95
CA THR A 867 16.04 -86.15 14.93
C THR A 867 16.72 -86.22 16.29
N PHE A 868 16.25 -85.42 17.25
CA PHE A 868 16.80 -85.31 18.59
C PHE A 868 15.67 -85.45 19.61
N ASN A 869 15.27 -86.70 19.89
CA ASN A 869 14.08 -87.02 20.67
C ASN A 869 14.37 -87.56 22.07
N THR A 870 15.65 -87.72 22.44
CA THR A 870 16.08 -88.04 23.81
C THR A 870 17.46 -87.44 24.14
N ILE A 871 17.72 -87.23 25.43
CA ILE A 871 19.03 -86.79 25.95
C ILE A 871 19.75 -87.90 26.75
N SER A 872 19.16 -89.09 26.85
CA SER A 872 19.68 -90.23 27.63
C SER A 872 20.60 -91.16 26.83
N SER A 873 20.59 -91.09 25.50
CA SER A 873 21.44 -91.89 24.61
C SER A 873 22.26 -91.01 23.67
N ASN A 874 23.47 -91.45 23.33
CA ASN A 874 24.32 -90.73 22.39
C ASN A 874 23.78 -90.76 20.96
N THR A 875 22.85 -91.65 20.61
CA THR A 875 22.23 -91.76 19.28
C THR A 875 21.58 -90.46 18.79
N SER A 876 21.12 -89.58 19.69
CA SER A 876 20.59 -88.26 19.31
C SER A 876 21.72 -87.25 19.03
N PHE A 877 22.83 -87.34 19.77
CA PHE A 877 24.00 -86.47 19.60
C PHE A 877 24.86 -86.85 18.39
N VAL A 878 24.98 -88.16 18.11
CA VAL A 878 25.83 -88.76 17.08
C VAL A 878 25.13 -90.00 16.51
N LEU A 879 25.02 -90.09 15.19
CA LEU A 879 24.32 -91.17 14.48
C LEU A 879 25.33 -92.09 13.75
N PRO A 880 25.02 -93.40 13.60
CA PRO A 880 25.88 -94.34 12.89
C PRO A 880 26.19 -93.94 11.44
N ASN A 881 25.25 -93.25 10.78
CA ASN A 881 25.37 -92.76 9.41
C ASN A 881 26.24 -91.48 9.25
N GLY A 882 26.87 -90.98 10.32
CA GLY A 882 27.72 -89.78 10.26
C GLY A 882 26.96 -88.44 10.28
N ARG A 883 25.66 -88.43 10.66
CA ARG A 883 24.76 -87.26 10.52
C ARG A 883 24.02 -86.85 11.81
N GLY A 884 24.51 -87.24 12.99
CA GLY A 884 23.93 -86.80 14.27
C GLY A 884 24.27 -85.33 14.60
N LEU A 885 23.60 -84.76 15.61
CA LEU A 885 23.67 -83.33 15.98
C LEU A 885 25.10 -82.73 15.99
N CYS A 886 26.06 -83.41 16.62
CA CYS A 886 27.46 -82.93 16.68
C CYS A 886 28.20 -83.13 15.34
N GLN A 887 27.89 -84.23 14.63
CA GLN A 887 28.47 -84.55 13.33
C GLN A 887 27.97 -83.65 12.19
N VAL A 888 26.97 -82.79 12.38
CA VAL A 888 26.58 -81.83 11.33
C VAL A 888 27.68 -80.81 11.06
N CYS A 889 28.37 -80.37 12.13
CA CYS A 889 29.33 -79.26 12.07
C CYS A 889 30.78 -79.67 12.28
N HIS A 890 31.05 -80.73 13.05
CA HIS A 890 32.41 -81.10 13.40
C HIS A 890 33.07 -81.96 12.31
N THR A 891 33.75 -81.32 11.36
CA THR A 891 34.57 -81.99 10.34
C THR A 891 35.97 -82.35 10.86
N GLN A 892 36.55 -81.52 11.73
CA GLN A 892 37.95 -81.62 12.18
C GLN A 892 38.16 -82.27 13.56
N THR A 893 37.12 -82.60 14.33
CA THR A 893 37.29 -83.21 15.67
C THR A 893 38.03 -84.55 15.56
N LYS A 894 38.80 -84.94 16.58
CA LYS A 894 39.48 -86.25 16.58
C LYS A 894 38.49 -87.42 16.45
N VAL A 895 37.29 -87.26 17.02
CA VAL A 895 36.20 -88.25 17.13
C VAL A 895 34.84 -87.63 16.78
N TYR A 896 33.90 -88.48 16.35
CA TYR A 896 32.58 -88.14 15.80
C TYR A 896 32.58 -87.07 14.70
N ARG A 897 33.38 -87.31 13.66
CA ARG A 897 33.44 -86.44 12.48
C ARG A 897 32.21 -86.54 11.58
N ALA A 898 31.89 -85.42 10.95
CA ALA A 898 30.88 -85.30 9.91
C ALA A 898 31.09 -86.33 8.77
N GLY A 899 30.03 -87.03 8.39
CA GLY A 899 30.05 -87.99 7.28
C GLY A 899 30.87 -89.27 7.50
N VAL A 900 31.54 -89.44 8.64
CA VAL A 900 32.34 -90.65 8.93
C VAL A 900 31.60 -91.56 9.90
N THR A 901 31.26 -92.75 9.43
CA THR A 901 30.55 -93.78 10.18
C THR A 901 31.46 -94.52 11.18
N GLY A 902 30.90 -95.02 12.28
CA GLY A 902 31.58 -95.98 13.18
C GLY A 902 32.58 -95.42 14.20
N GLN A 903 32.66 -94.10 14.41
CA GLN A 903 33.57 -93.51 15.41
C GLN A 903 33.03 -93.59 16.85
N THR A 904 33.92 -93.57 17.86
CA THR A 904 33.57 -93.73 19.29
C THR A 904 34.27 -92.72 20.21
N HIS A 905 33.53 -92.23 21.22
CA HIS A 905 34.02 -91.48 22.38
C HIS A 905 32.89 -91.36 23.42
N ASN A 906 33.05 -91.93 24.62
CA ASN A 906 32.07 -91.81 25.71
C ASN A 906 30.62 -92.15 25.28
N ILE A 907 30.45 -93.19 24.45
CA ILE A 907 29.22 -93.59 23.75
C ILE A 907 27.98 -93.84 24.65
N SER A 908 28.19 -94.06 25.95
CA SER A 908 27.14 -94.36 26.94
C SER A 908 26.81 -93.19 27.86
N THR A 909 27.46 -92.04 27.70
CA THR A 909 27.30 -90.89 28.61
C THR A 909 27.00 -89.59 27.88
N ASN A 910 25.98 -88.88 28.37
CA ASN A 910 25.60 -87.55 27.93
C ASN A 910 26.79 -86.58 27.97
N CYS A 911 27.18 -86.09 26.79
CA CYS A 911 28.33 -85.22 26.55
C CYS A 911 28.36 -83.96 27.43
N LEU A 912 27.18 -83.45 27.80
CA LEU A 912 26.99 -82.18 28.52
C LEU A 912 27.52 -82.17 29.97
N LYS A 913 27.92 -83.33 30.51
CA LYS A 913 28.55 -83.41 31.85
C LYS A 913 29.89 -82.67 31.91
N CYS A 914 30.74 -82.92 30.92
CA CYS A 914 32.09 -82.35 30.81
C CYS A 914 32.09 -81.14 29.88
N HIS A 915 31.45 -81.29 28.72
CA HIS A 915 31.18 -80.21 27.80
C HIS A 915 29.94 -79.44 28.25
N LYS A 916 30.05 -78.76 29.40
CA LYS A 916 28.96 -77.98 29.99
C LYS A 916 28.54 -76.84 29.07
N HIS A 917 27.25 -76.71 28.79
CA HIS A 917 26.75 -75.59 28.00
C HIS A 917 26.94 -74.23 28.72
N GLY A 918 27.04 -74.23 30.05
CA GLY A 918 27.46 -73.07 30.87
C GLY A 918 28.78 -73.33 31.57
N GLY A 919 29.84 -72.67 31.09
CA GLY A 919 31.19 -72.72 31.64
C GLY A 919 31.99 -71.53 31.09
N PRO A 920 32.53 -70.61 31.88
CA PRO A 920 32.96 -69.32 31.29
C PRO A 920 34.26 -69.28 30.45
N ASP A 921 34.81 -70.42 30.00
CA ASP A 921 35.78 -70.47 28.87
C ASP A 921 35.04 -70.88 27.57
N GLY A 922 33.70 -70.85 27.57
CA GLY A 922 32.84 -71.19 26.44
C GLY A 922 31.79 -72.24 26.76
N ALA A 923 30.73 -72.30 25.96
CA ALA A 923 29.90 -73.49 25.99
C ALA A 923 30.78 -74.63 25.54
N PHE A 924 30.62 -75.74 26.23
CA PHE A 924 31.44 -76.92 26.08
C PHE A 924 32.87 -76.71 26.72
N ALA A 925 33.05 -75.72 27.67
CA ALA A 925 34.25 -75.31 28.49
C ALA A 925 34.00 -74.71 29.96
N LYS A 926 34.73 -73.68 30.54
CA LYS A 926 34.94 -73.51 32.06
C LYS A 926 35.12 -72.20 32.98
N SER A 927 35.68 -71.00 32.63
CA SER A 927 36.23 -69.83 33.46
C SER A 927 35.43 -68.88 34.46
N GLY A 928 35.63 -67.52 34.45
CA GLY A 928 34.99 -66.47 35.35
C GLY A 928 35.16 -64.92 35.01
N GLY A 929 34.63 -63.95 35.83
CA GLY A 929 34.65 -62.43 35.72
C GLY A 929 33.85 -61.68 36.87
N GLY A 930 33.67 -60.34 37.10
CA GLY A 930 33.97 -58.98 36.50
C GLY A 930 33.54 -57.75 37.44
N CYS A 931 33.58 -56.44 37.04
CA CYS A 931 33.55 -55.20 37.95
C CYS A 931 32.57 -53.96 37.63
N ASP A 932 32.87 -52.69 38.04
CA ASP A 932 31.94 -51.58 38.53
C ASP A 932 32.26 -50.04 38.18
N GLY A 933 31.44 -48.99 38.55
CA GLY A 933 31.65 -47.49 38.34
C GLY A 933 30.46 -46.46 38.52
N CYS A 934 30.63 -45.10 38.35
CA CYS A 934 29.67 -44.02 38.84
C CYS A 934 29.27 -42.69 38.02
N HIS A 935 29.65 -41.43 38.39
CA HIS A 935 28.80 -40.15 38.41
C HIS A 935 28.89 -39.01 37.27
N GLY A 936 28.28 -37.79 37.47
CA GLY A 936 28.17 -36.61 36.51
C GLY A 936 27.76 -35.20 37.10
N TYR A 937 27.49 -34.13 36.28
CA TYR A 937 27.51 -32.66 36.72
C TYR A 937 26.36 -31.61 36.32
N PRO A 938 26.52 -30.45 35.57
CA PRO A 938 26.08 -29.04 35.96
C PRO A 938 24.81 -28.36 35.33
N PRO A 939 24.32 -27.14 35.76
CA PRO A 939 22.91 -26.63 35.55
C PRO A 939 22.60 -25.27 34.80
N ILE A 940 21.35 -25.12 34.26
CA ILE A 940 20.77 -23.91 33.56
C ILE A 940 19.22 -23.70 33.66
N PRO A 941 18.66 -22.46 33.53
CA PRO A 941 17.22 -22.13 33.61
C PRO A 941 16.51 -21.99 32.23
N LYS A 942 15.23 -21.53 32.20
CA LYS A 942 14.22 -22.08 31.25
C LYS A 942 13.36 -21.10 30.39
N SER A 943 13.44 -19.78 30.56
CA SER A 943 12.25 -18.89 30.42
C SER A 943 12.52 -17.55 29.69
N SER A 944 11.98 -17.31 28.47
CA SER A 944 12.48 -16.17 27.65
C SER A 944 11.67 -15.48 26.50
N ILE A 945 10.56 -15.97 25.91
CA ILE A 945 10.01 -15.37 24.64
C ILE A 945 8.47 -15.50 24.45
N ARG A 946 7.81 -14.58 23.71
CA ARG A 946 6.85 -14.82 22.56
C ARG A 946 6.11 -13.54 22.01
N MET A 947 6.18 -13.33 20.69
CA MET A 947 5.24 -12.54 19.82
C MET A 947 5.17 -11.00 20.09
N SER A 948 4.44 -10.11 19.37
CA SER A 948 3.40 -10.20 18.30
C SER A 948 3.49 -9.04 17.25
N LYS A 949 2.42 -8.73 16.46
CA LYS A 949 2.45 -7.78 15.31
C LYS A 949 1.24 -6.82 15.09
N SER A 950 0.27 -6.73 16.00
CA SER A 950 -0.94 -5.88 15.84
C SER A 950 -0.96 -4.62 16.73
N ASP A 951 0.21 -4.19 17.19
CA ASP A 951 0.40 -3.06 18.11
C ASP A 951 0.87 -1.81 17.36
N PRO A 952 0.29 -0.61 17.57
CA PRO A 952 0.72 0.64 16.93
C PRO A 952 2.18 1.05 17.20
N LEU A 953 2.86 0.51 18.22
CA LEU A 953 4.22 0.90 18.62
C LEU A 953 5.35 0.09 17.96
N TYR A 954 5.06 -0.69 16.90
CA TYR A 954 6.01 -1.59 16.23
C TYR A 954 7.26 -0.92 15.57
N ALA A 955 7.44 0.39 15.66
CA ALA A 955 8.36 1.15 14.79
C ALA A 955 9.38 2.09 15.48
N SER A 956 9.65 1.98 16.80
CA SER A 956 10.85 2.63 17.37
C SER A 956 11.41 2.01 18.65
N THR A 957 12.75 1.93 18.69
CA THR A 957 13.63 1.67 19.86
C THR A 957 13.81 0.21 20.31
N TYR A 958 15.08 -0.10 20.64
CA TYR A 958 15.65 -1.35 21.18
C TYR A 958 15.80 -2.57 20.25
N LYS A 959 17.07 -2.85 19.92
CA LYS A 959 17.58 -4.08 19.32
C LYS A 959 18.36 -4.87 20.38
N THR A 960 18.03 -6.14 20.60
CA THR A 960 19.02 -7.19 20.95
C THR A 960 18.44 -8.57 20.65
N THR A 961 19.31 -9.48 20.21
CA THR A 961 18.99 -10.87 19.87
C THR A 961 19.79 -11.79 20.79
N TYR A 962 19.23 -12.92 21.22
CA TYR A 962 19.95 -13.90 22.04
C TYR A 962 19.93 -15.30 21.43
N GLY A 963 21.12 -15.91 21.31
CA GLY A 963 21.31 -17.36 21.29
C GLY A 963 21.23 -18.08 19.94
N PHE A 964 22.38 -18.49 19.43
CA PHE A 964 22.50 -19.69 18.59
C PHE A 964 22.75 -20.93 19.48
N SER A 965 22.84 -22.12 18.87
CA SER A 965 23.41 -23.30 19.55
C SER A 965 24.95 -23.22 19.57
N GLY A 966 25.54 -23.79 20.63
CA GLY A 966 27.00 -23.86 20.83
C GLY A 966 27.45 -23.95 22.30
N ASN A 967 26.54 -23.64 23.25
CA ASN A 967 26.97 -22.78 24.35
C ASN A 967 27.29 -23.43 25.72
N PHE A 968 26.93 -24.69 25.97
CA PHE A 968 27.35 -25.47 27.18
C PHE A 968 27.30 -26.98 26.86
N SER A 969 28.19 -27.82 27.43
CA SER A 969 28.37 -29.21 26.94
C SER A 969 27.68 -30.35 27.73
N SER A 970 28.06 -30.64 28.97
CA SER A 970 27.44 -31.72 29.78
C SER A 970 26.30 -31.22 30.69
N ALA A 971 25.85 -29.99 30.46
CA ALA A 971 24.86 -29.34 31.30
C ALA A 971 23.53 -30.09 31.32
N ARG A 972 23.11 -30.53 32.50
CA ARG A 972 21.79 -31.09 32.80
C ARG A 972 20.97 -29.99 33.47
N TYR A 973 19.74 -29.75 33.03
CA TYR A 973 18.88 -28.69 33.60
C TYR A 973 18.85 -28.71 35.13
N GLU A 974 18.86 -27.54 35.77
CA GLU A 974 18.62 -27.47 37.22
C GLU A 974 17.19 -27.95 37.51
N ASP A 975 17.07 -28.96 38.38
CA ASP A 975 15.82 -29.50 38.94
C ASP A 975 15.04 -28.49 39.80
N TYR A 976 15.64 -27.32 40.07
CA TYR A 976 15.20 -26.26 40.98
C TYR A 976 15.05 -24.90 40.25
N SER A 977 14.77 -23.82 40.98
CA SER A 977 14.48 -22.50 40.39
C SER A 977 15.19 -21.35 41.13
N GLY A 978 15.77 -20.41 40.37
CA GLY A 978 16.23 -19.10 40.87
C GLY A 978 17.70 -18.75 40.60
N GLY A 979 18.53 -19.70 40.17
CA GLY A 979 19.98 -19.53 40.02
C GLY A 979 20.41 -18.90 38.69
N GLY A 980 20.42 -19.69 37.62
CA GLY A 980 21.22 -19.37 36.42
C GLY A 980 20.77 -18.19 35.53
N GLY A 981 19.76 -17.41 35.91
CA GLY A 981 19.23 -16.32 35.08
C GLY A 981 20.25 -15.19 34.84
N ALA A 982 21.10 -14.93 35.84
CA ALA A 982 22.26 -14.06 35.69
C ALA A 982 23.36 -14.70 34.83
N HIS A 983 23.60 -16.02 34.97
CA HIS A 983 24.65 -16.74 34.23
C HIS A 983 24.45 -16.67 32.71
N LEU A 984 23.20 -16.76 32.23
CA LEU A 984 22.88 -16.66 30.80
C LEU A 984 23.31 -15.34 30.12
N ASN A 985 23.58 -14.28 30.89
CA ASN A 985 24.00 -12.97 30.39
C ASN A 985 25.44 -12.58 30.81
N HIS A 986 26.14 -13.41 31.60
CA HIS A 986 27.43 -13.05 32.21
C HIS A 986 28.49 -14.19 32.21
N VAL A 987 28.08 -15.46 32.15
CA VAL A 987 29.02 -16.59 32.04
C VAL A 987 29.32 -16.85 30.56
N PRO A 988 30.60 -16.97 30.16
CA PRO A 988 30.97 -17.25 28.78
C PRO A 988 30.36 -18.55 28.26
N ASP A 989 29.92 -18.49 27.02
CA ASP A 989 28.97 -19.40 26.43
C ASP A 989 29.65 -20.57 25.73
N PHE A 990 30.50 -21.30 26.46
CA PHE A 990 31.25 -22.47 25.94
C PHE A 990 31.85 -23.45 26.99
N ALA A 991 31.23 -23.64 28.17
CA ALA A 991 31.83 -24.40 29.29
C ALA A 991 31.53 -25.93 29.33
N ARG A 992 32.42 -26.71 29.98
CA ARG A 992 32.49 -28.19 29.99
C ARG A 992 32.70 -28.83 31.39
N PRO A 993 32.45 -30.14 31.59
CA PRO A 993 32.73 -30.80 32.88
C PRO A 993 34.24 -30.84 33.18
N ASP A 994 35.06 -31.01 32.15
CA ASP A 994 36.53 -31.08 32.27
C ASP A 994 37.17 -29.70 32.50
N ASP A 995 36.44 -28.59 32.26
CA ASP A 995 36.90 -27.21 32.53
C ASP A 995 36.90 -26.86 34.04
N GLY A 996 36.21 -27.66 34.85
CA GLY A 996 35.96 -27.39 36.27
C GLY A 996 35.25 -26.06 36.53
N TRP A 997 35.52 -25.48 37.71
CA TRP A 997 34.87 -24.26 38.22
C TRP A 997 35.41 -22.95 37.61
N SER A 998 36.34 -23.04 36.66
CA SER A 998 37.16 -21.91 36.17
C SER A 998 36.37 -20.72 35.62
N ARG A 999 35.18 -20.95 35.02
CA ARG A 999 34.38 -19.93 34.33
C ARG A 999 33.50 -19.07 35.24
N CYS A 1000 33.28 -19.46 36.50
CA CYS A 1000 32.30 -18.81 37.39
C CYS A 1000 32.91 -17.69 38.27
N ALA A 1001 34.23 -17.60 38.36
CA ALA A 1001 34.93 -16.87 39.41
C ALA A 1001 34.81 -15.33 39.37
N VAL A 1002 34.50 -14.73 38.21
CA VAL A 1002 34.46 -13.26 38.06
C VAL A 1002 33.28 -12.59 38.78
N CYS A 1003 32.20 -13.34 39.04
CA CYS A 1003 31.07 -12.89 39.86
C CYS A 1003 31.03 -13.60 41.24
N HIS A 1004 31.65 -14.78 41.33
CA HIS A 1004 31.74 -15.60 42.54
C HIS A 1004 33.20 -15.81 42.96
N SER A 1005 33.83 -14.71 43.39
CA SER A 1005 35.24 -14.63 43.78
C SER A 1005 35.63 -15.43 45.03
N GLY A 1006 34.68 -16.14 45.67
CA GLY A 1006 34.92 -17.10 46.75
C GLY A 1006 35.67 -18.38 46.33
N GLY A 1007 35.73 -18.68 45.03
CA GLY A 1007 36.74 -19.59 44.47
C GLY A 1007 36.43 -21.09 44.47
N VAL A 1008 37.45 -21.85 44.05
CA VAL A 1008 37.36 -23.23 43.51
C VAL A 1008 37.20 -24.32 44.57
N ASN A 1009 37.60 -24.06 45.82
CA ASN A 1009 37.84 -25.09 46.84
C ASN A 1009 36.80 -25.10 47.99
N SER A 1010 35.55 -24.74 47.72
CA SER A 1010 34.44 -24.85 48.68
C SER A 1010 33.34 -25.80 48.17
N PRO A 1011 33.49 -27.12 48.37
CA PRO A 1011 32.40 -28.09 48.20
C PRO A 1011 31.17 -27.74 49.05
N SER A 1012 31.40 -27.05 50.17
CA SER A 1012 30.41 -26.42 51.06
C SER A 1012 29.56 -25.31 50.42
N SER A 1013 29.85 -24.90 49.19
CA SER A 1013 28.99 -24.03 48.37
C SER A 1013 28.64 -24.60 46.98
N HIS A 1014 29.18 -25.78 46.61
CA HIS A 1014 28.73 -26.62 45.49
C HIS A 1014 29.50 -27.97 45.48
N GLY A 1015 28.83 -29.10 45.67
CA GLY A 1015 29.45 -30.44 45.71
C GLY A 1015 28.79 -31.47 44.79
N MET A 1016 29.59 -32.33 44.13
CA MET A 1016 29.12 -33.32 43.13
C MET A 1016 28.91 -34.75 43.68
N SER A 1017 28.43 -34.87 44.91
CA SER A 1017 28.11 -36.17 45.54
C SER A 1017 26.83 -36.11 46.41
N GLY A 1018 25.95 -35.15 46.13
CA GLY A 1018 24.74 -34.85 46.90
C GLY A 1018 23.61 -34.31 46.03
N ASN A 1019 22.45 -34.06 46.64
CA ASN A 1019 21.20 -33.72 45.96
C ASN A 1019 20.93 -32.20 46.02
N LEU A 1020 20.79 -31.53 44.87
CA LEU A 1020 20.88 -30.05 44.79
C LEU A 1020 19.63 -29.26 45.21
N SER A 1021 18.51 -29.89 45.57
CA SER A 1021 17.22 -29.20 45.70
C SER A 1021 17.04 -28.31 46.95
N THR A 1022 18.03 -28.21 47.84
CA THR A 1022 17.89 -27.58 49.17
C THR A 1022 18.66 -26.28 49.41
N ASP A 1023 19.74 -26.00 48.67
CA ASP A 1023 20.83 -25.14 49.21
C ASP A 1023 20.86 -23.68 48.68
N LEU A 1024 19.79 -23.25 48.01
CA LEU A 1024 19.70 -22.00 47.21
C LEU A 1024 20.07 -20.69 47.94
N GLN A 1025 19.96 -20.62 49.27
CA GLN A 1025 20.22 -19.38 50.02
C GLN A 1025 21.71 -19.08 50.27
N THR A 1026 22.61 -20.02 49.93
CA THR A 1026 24.06 -19.90 50.20
C THR A 1026 24.83 -19.12 49.13
N ILE A 1027 24.19 -18.79 48.01
CA ILE A 1027 24.83 -18.24 46.81
C ILE A 1027 25.06 -16.73 46.96
N THR A 1028 26.33 -16.31 47.09
CA THR A 1028 26.73 -14.91 47.29
C THR A 1028 27.46 -14.33 46.07
N VAL A 1029 27.19 -13.06 45.74
CA VAL A 1029 27.85 -12.28 44.68
C VAL A 1029 28.62 -11.13 45.31
N ASN A 1030 29.88 -10.93 44.92
CA ASN A 1030 30.75 -9.86 45.43
C ASN A 1030 31.54 -9.24 44.27
N ILE A 1031 31.45 -7.91 44.11
CA ILE A 1031 31.96 -7.18 42.92
C ILE A 1031 33.11 -6.26 43.36
N ASP A 1032 34.19 -6.24 42.58
CA ASP A 1032 35.40 -5.46 42.86
C ASP A 1032 35.12 -3.94 42.94
N ALA A 1033 35.68 -3.27 43.94
CA ALA A 1033 35.57 -1.83 44.14
C ALA A 1033 36.26 -1.01 43.05
N ALA A 1034 37.21 -1.58 42.29
CA ALA A 1034 37.81 -0.96 41.12
C ALA A 1034 36.79 -0.71 39.98
N ALA A 1035 35.64 -1.39 40.01
CA ALA A 1035 34.55 -1.20 39.05
C ALA A 1035 33.57 -0.07 39.44
N LYS A 1036 33.90 0.84 40.36
CA LYS A 1036 33.04 2.00 40.71
C LYS A 1036 33.08 3.12 39.68
N PHE A 1037 31.96 3.82 39.49
CA PHE A 1037 31.92 5.03 38.65
C PHE A 1037 32.33 6.30 39.44
N ASN A 1038 32.01 6.36 40.73
CA ASN A 1038 32.53 7.35 41.67
C ASN A 1038 32.95 6.62 42.96
N ASN A 1039 34.25 6.68 43.28
CA ASN A 1039 34.84 5.96 44.42
C ASN A 1039 34.29 6.41 45.78
N SER A 1040 33.84 7.66 45.90
CA SER A 1040 33.24 8.23 47.11
C SER A 1040 31.80 7.77 47.36
N LEU A 1041 31.17 7.09 46.40
CA LEU A 1041 29.83 6.53 46.53
C LEU A 1041 29.90 4.99 46.65
N GLN A 1042 28.90 4.38 47.28
CA GLN A 1042 28.82 2.92 47.40
C GLN A 1042 28.11 2.27 46.21
N ILE A 1043 28.49 1.04 45.89
CA ILE A 1043 27.74 0.19 44.95
C ILE A 1043 26.47 -0.27 45.67
N ILE A 1044 25.34 -0.26 44.98
CA ILE A 1044 24.09 -0.80 45.53
C ILE A 1044 23.72 -2.04 44.70
N TYR A 1045 23.73 -3.20 45.35
CA TYR A 1045 23.20 -4.47 44.83
C TYR A 1045 22.06 -4.95 45.72
N SER A 1046 20.97 -5.45 45.13
CA SER A 1046 19.73 -5.78 45.85
C SER A 1046 19.47 -7.27 46.10
N GLY A 1047 20.31 -8.18 45.56
CA GLY A 1047 20.25 -9.62 45.81
C GLY A 1047 19.08 -10.37 45.15
N ALA A 1048 19.23 -11.68 44.96
CA ALA A 1048 18.12 -12.60 44.71
C ALA A 1048 17.65 -13.20 46.05
N ARG A 1049 16.35 -13.34 46.25
CA ARG A 1049 15.79 -13.86 47.53
C ARG A 1049 14.48 -14.63 47.32
N LEU A 1050 14.32 -15.73 48.05
CA LEU A 1050 13.02 -16.39 48.21
C LEU A 1050 12.05 -15.45 48.94
N VAL A 1051 10.81 -15.39 48.46
CA VAL A 1051 9.69 -14.69 49.10
C VAL A 1051 8.38 -15.43 48.80
N THR A 1052 7.45 -15.39 49.75
CA THR A 1052 6.28 -16.27 49.75
C THR A 1052 4.98 -15.46 49.86
N PRO A 1053 3.99 -15.65 48.97
CA PRO A 1053 4.05 -15.98 47.54
C PRO A 1053 3.78 -14.72 46.66
N PRO A 1054 3.86 -14.79 45.31
CA PRO A 1054 4.31 -15.91 44.47
C PRO A 1054 5.64 -15.66 43.73
N ASP A 1055 6.20 -14.45 43.81
CA ASP A 1055 7.17 -13.91 42.83
C ASP A 1055 8.59 -13.78 43.42
N ASN A 1056 9.54 -14.58 42.93
CA ASN A 1056 10.91 -14.66 43.47
C ASN A 1056 11.76 -13.48 42.99
N LYS A 1057 11.92 -12.47 43.85
CA LYS A 1057 12.54 -11.19 43.47
C LYS A 1057 14.04 -11.32 43.24
N SER A 1058 14.45 -11.29 41.97
CA SER A 1058 15.87 -11.19 41.55
C SER A 1058 16.47 -9.80 41.78
N GLY A 1059 17.81 -9.73 41.78
CA GLY A 1059 18.58 -8.52 42.08
C GLY A 1059 18.74 -7.52 40.92
N SER A 1060 19.35 -6.39 41.25
CA SER A 1060 19.71 -5.25 40.38
C SER A 1060 20.95 -4.54 40.93
N CYS A 1061 21.79 -3.96 40.07
CA CYS A 1061 23.01 -3.23 40.44
C CYS A 1061 22.94 -1.74 40.07
N MET A 1062 23.71 -0.87 40.74
CA MET A 1062 23.97 0.52 40.31
C MET A 1062 25.32 1.08 40.82
N ASN A 1063 25.75 2.20 40.25
CA ASN A 1063 26.98 2.93 40.59
C ASN A 1063 28.28 2.15 40.33
N ILE A 1064 28.25 1.31 39.29
CA ILE A 1064 29.44 0.66 38.73
C ILE A 1064 29.73 1.19 37.33
N SER A 1065 30.96 1.00 36.84
CA SER A 1065 31.44 1.42 35.51
C SER A 1065 30.53 0.96 34.38
N CYS A 1066 29.97 -0.25 34.47
CA CYS A 1066 29.00 -0.78 33.52
C CYS A 1066 27.60 -0.15 33.64
N HIS A 1067 27.21 0.32 34.83
CA HIS A 1067 25.83 0.69 35.20
C HIS A 1067 25.80 1.92 36.13
N TYR A 1068 25.79 3.11 35.54
CA TYR A 1068 25.74 4.41 36.24
C TYR A 1068 24.40 4.65 36.97
N GLN A 1069 23.28 4.19 36.40
CA GLN A 1069 21.94 4.18 37.00
C GLN A 1069 21.50 2.73 37.30
N PRO A 1070 20.42 2.51 38.09
CA PRO A 1070 20.01 1.16 38.49
C PRO A 1070 19.58 0.30 37.30
N THR A 1071 20.10 -0.93 37.24
CA THR A 1071 19.65 -1.89 36.22
C THR A 1071 18.20 -2.32 36.45
N PRO A 1072 17.50 -2.75 35.40
CA PRO A 1072 16.39 -3.68 35.53
C PRO A 1072 16.79 -4.94 36.34
N ARG A 1073 15.79 -5.63 36.87
CA ARG A 1073 15.95 -6.94 37.52
C ARG A 1073 16.23 -8.04 36.49
N TRP A 1074 17.13 -8.96 36.83
CA TRP A 1074 17.68 -9.94 35.87
C TRP A 1074 16.80 -11.16 35.59
N SER A 1075 15.77 -11.43 36.41
CA SER A 1075 14.76 -12.44 36.15
C SER A 1075 13.35 -11.91 36.45
N LYS A 1076 12.38 -12.38 35.66
CA LYS A 1076 10.93 -12.17 35.83
C LYS A 1076 10.20 -13.53 35.81
N ASP A 1077 10.88 -14.56 36.30
CA ASP A 1077 10.36 -15.93 36.32
C ASP A 1077 9.40 -16.09 37.52
N ARG A 1078 8.24 -15.42 37.38
CA ARG A 1078 7.38 -14.89 38.46
C ARG A 1078 8.01 -13.65 39.11
#